data_AF-A0AAN6UT43-F1
#
_entry.id   AF-A0AAN6UT43-F1
#
_cell.length_a   1.000
_cell.length_b   1.000
_cell.length_c   1.000
_cell.angle_alpha   90.00
_cell.angle_beta   90.00
_cell.angle_gamma   90.00
#
_symmetry.space_group_name_H-M   'P 1'
#
loop_
_entity.id
_entity.type
_entity.pdbx_description
1 polymer ?
#
loop_
_entity_poly.entity_id
_entity_poly.type
_entity_poly.pdbx_seq_one_letter_code
_entity_poly.pdbx_strand_id
1 'polypeptide(L)'
;MPLEQSLSWLPDKALAFVRSFFQRPLDPSLPTPPRTVAVGRPSQRSILKHRSEKEHLADIAPHSVRDAPLPSFDPGIFDNEMRKLRLYYTIDPRNPSLVRAPEGDIVEGTYMGTQQTFASLFDVLGIEPTLPRHAGLEEQKKLYQYSAYPTNADGTPANYPPHLQHVPQDQDVNILKIFNAIGVIEMQVLLQKITPDEDGFLGRTREWFLEKARAAAFGGDPESGITIQDVVDYNKYHRKFGTDITGGGNIGLLDDWYGDRRFADQQFTGTNPTTITNATPGWILEFAEAAKAGNYRQWAAVLAKADAKSLFVQDGSYFRRAVGVSDARATLHHKQPGSADCWTVGAVSLFQLHEDGKLHPIAICIDYKGAMAESVTVFNRRLTPNDSVRGEKTDWPWRYAKTCAQVTDWMRHELAVHLTLSHFVEEAIIVATNRAIPMDHPVYRLLYPHWYKTLSLNAAGRATLVPQVMVDLVGISPDQCYSFLRDAYDTYDFVGSYVPNDLSRRGFPPTQDGLNHPRYKNYPYAKNVLALWTALRTYVKSILQVPFPTDACVVADDAVQAWAAEVQTAAGMPSFPALQTVDALADAVTMCIHIASPFHSAVNYLQNFYQVFVIAKPPALCSAPPPTLAQLRRYAEPDLVAALPIHRQRQWLLAAQVPWLLSFRVEPDRSLLNYAASEWHVYRHKTGEGDAVVRDASERLYGELRALQKRFYWNSRAMDAGSVPYMVLDPGVTAVSILI
;
A
#
# COMPACT_ATOMS: atom_id res chain seq x y z
N MET A 1 6.52 -7.22 30.08
CA MET A 1 7.90 -7.70 30.34
C MET A 1 8.86 -6.55 30.09
N PRO A 2 9.91 -6.33 30.89
CA PRO A 2 10.76 -5.17 30.72
C PRO A 2 11.67 -5.32 29.48
N LEU A 3 11.80 -4.21 28.76
CA LEU A 3 12.52 -3.96 27.49
C LEU A 3 13.98 -4.45 27.39
N GLU A 4 14.56 -5.04 28.44
CA GLU A 4 16.00 -5.33 28.50
C GLU A 4 16.41 -6.58 27.72
N GLN A 5 15.48 -7.47 27.36
CA GLN A 5 15.80 -8.69 26.62
C GLN A 5 15.68 -8.57 25.09
N SER A 6 15.13 -7.48 24.53
CA SER A 6 14.87 -7.35 23.08
C SER A 6 15.91 -6.53 22.30
N LEU A 7 16.99 -6.06 22.94
CA LEU A 7 17.93 -5.11 22.33
C LEU A 7 19.42 -5.53 22.41
N SER A 8 19.71 -6.80 22.72
CA SER A 8 21.09 -7.29 22.95
C SER A 8 21.97 -7.37 21.69
N TRP A 9 21.51 -6.90 20.53
CA TRP A 9 22.23 -6.97 19.25
C TRP A 9 22.65 -5.58 18.71
N LEU A 10 22.32 -4.48 19.38
CA LEU A 10 22.73 -3.13 18.99
C LEU A 10 24.11 -2.77 19.60
N PRO A 11 25.09 -2.30 18.81
CA PRO A 11 26.41 -1.95 19.32
C PRO A 11 26.38 -0.78 20.32
N ASP A 12 27.11 -0.88 21.43
CA ASP A 12 27.09 0.02 22.61
C ASP A 12 27.25 1.52 22.29
N LYS A 13 27.90 1.87 21.17
CA LYS A 13 28.05 3.26 20.72
C LYS A 13 26.76 3.86 20.17
N ALA A 14 25.91 3.06 19.53
CA ALA A 14 24.59 3.49 19.08
C ALA A 14 23.69 3.76 20.29
N LEU A 15 23.77 2.92 21.33
CA LEU A 15 23.03 3.09 22.58
C LEU A 15 23.45 4.37 23.33
N ALA A 16 24.74 4.70 23.34
CA ALA A 16 25.27 5.92 23.95
C ALA A 16 24.90 7.20 23.18
N PHE A 17 24.93 7.17 21.84
CA PHE A 17 24.49 8.29 20.99
C PHE A 17 22.99 8.55 21.13
N VAL A 18 22.19 7.47 21.11
CA VAL A 18 20.76 7.48 21.37
C VAL A 18 20.52 8.09 22.76
N ARG A 19 21.13 7.58 23.84
CA ARG A 19 21.01 8.13 25.21
C ARG A 19 21.33 9.63 25.34
N SER A 20 22.28 10.16 24.56
CA SER A 20 22.66 11.59 24.61
C SER A 20 21.54 12.54 24.13
N PHE A 21 20.63 12.06 23.29
CA PHE A 21 19.45 12.82 22.84
C PHE A 21 18.32 12.87 23.87
N PHE A 22 18.24 11.89 24.79
CA PHE A 22 17.20 11.82 25.84
C PHE A 22 17.52 12.67 27.08
N GLN A 23 18.73 13.20 27.20
CA GLN A 23 19.17 13.96 28.37
C GLN A 23 19.02 15.49 28.23
N ARG A 24 18.50 15.98 27.10
CA ARG A 24 18.19 17.41 26.93
C ARG A 24 16.73 17.69 27.31
N PRO A 25 16.45 18.59 28.27
CA PRO A 25 15.09 19.02 28.53
C PRO A 25 14.53 19.72 27.28
N LEU A 26 13.37 19.26 26.81
CA LEU A 26 12.69 19.81 25.65
C LEU A 26 11.76 20.95 26.10
N ASP A 27 11.75 22.05 25.33
CA ASP A 27 10.87 23.20 25.52
C ASP A 27 9.39 22.78 25.44
N PRO A 28 8.56 23.06 26.47
CA PRO A 28 7.17 22.64 26.53
C PRO A 28 6.22 23.46 25.64
N SER A 29 6.70 24.46 24.89
CA SER A 29 5.86 25.20 23.95
C SER A 29 5.61 24.43 22.65
N LEU A 30 4.33 24.27 22.29
CA LEU A 30 3.93 23.82 20.96
C LEU A 30 4.45 24.81 19.91
N PRO A 31 4.83 24.35 18.70
CA PRO A 31 5.31 25.23 17.65
C PRO A 31 4.25 26.29 17.30
N THR A 32 4.56 27.55 17.57
CA THR A 32 3.74 28.70 17.15
C THR A 32 3.76 28.79 15.61
N PRO A 33 2.61 29.00 14.94
CA PRO A 33 2.60 29.08 13.49
C PRO A 33 3.45 30.26 12.98
N PRO A 34 4.19 30.09 11.87
CA PRO A 34 4.89 31.21 11.25
C PRO A 34 3.89 32.29 10.82
N ARG A 35 4.23 33.57 11.11
CA ARG A 35 3.39 34.74 10.78
C ARG A 35 3.13 34.93 9.28
N THR A 36 3.85 34.22 8.41
CA THR A 36 3.75 34.32 6.96
C THR A 36 3.52 32.95 6.31
N VAL A 37 2.53 32.91 5.43
CA VAL A 37 2.22 31.76 4.57
C VAL A 37 3.35 31.59 3.55
N ALA A 38 3.99 30.42 3.54
CA ALA A 38 5.03 30.09 2.55
C ALA A 38 4.47 30.15 1.10
N VAL A 39 5.23 30.78 0.20
CA VAL A 39 4.93 30.85 -1.24
C VAL A 39 5.03 29.44 -1.85
N GLY A 40 4.05 29.04 -2.68
CA GLY A 40 4.10 27.76 -3.43
C GLY A 40 3.08 26.67 -3.05
N ARG A 41 1.99 26.99 -2.33
CA ARG A 41 0.99 25.98 -1.91
C ARG A 41 0.14 25.44 -3.07
N PRO A 42 -0.10 24.12 -3.15
CA PRO A 42 -1.13 23.56 -4.03
C PRO A 42 -2.52 24.15 -3.70
N SER A 43 -3.23 24.58 -4.73
CA SER A 43 -4.63 24.98 -4.68
C SER A 43 -5.51 23.85 -5.23
N GLN A 44 -6.83 23.88 -4.97
CA GLN A 44 -7.77 22.98 -5.65
C GLN A 44 -7.56 22.97 -7.17
N ARG A 45 -7.35 24.15 -7.78
CA ARG A 45 -7.11 24.26 -9.22
C ARG A 45 -5.83 23.52 -9.64
N SER A 46 -4.75 23.59 -8.87
CA SER A 46 -3.51 22.89 -9.23
C SER A 46 -3.60 21.39 -8.98
N ILE A 47 -4.32 20.96 -7.92
CA ILE A 47 -4.53 19.53 -7.61
C ILE A 47 -5.35 18.84 -8.69
N LEU A 48 -6.43 19.48 -9.15
CA LEU A 48 -7.33 18.91 -10.16
C LEU A 48 -6.82 19.10 -11.61
N LYS A 49 -5.71 19.82 -11.79
CA LYS A 49 -5.17 20.12 -13.11
C LYS A 49 -4.14 19.06 -13.50
N HIS A 50 -4.41 18.33 -14.57
CA HIS A 50 -3.37 17.59 -15.28
C HIS A 50 -2.28 18.53 -15.80
N ARG A 51 -1.04 18.06 -15.80
CA ARG A 51 0.03 18.67 -16.59
C ARG A 51 -0.42 18.83 -18.03
N SER A 52 0.08 19.86 -18.72
CA SER A 52 -0.28 20.02 -20.13
C SER A 52 0.23 18.83 -20.94
N GLU A 53 -0.45 18.50 -22.03
CA GLU A 53 -0.03 17.41 -22.90
C GLU A 53 1.39 17.63 -23.40
N LYS A 54 1.74 18.87 -23.79
CA LYS A 54 3.10 19.21 -24.22
C LYS A 54 4.15 18.92 -23.13
N GLU A 55 3.88 19.31 -21.88
CA GLU A 55 4.79 19.06 -20.76
C GLU A 55 4.88 17.56 -20.44
N HIS A 56 3.75 16.84 -20.46
CA HIS A 56 3.75 15.40 -20.19
C HIS A 56 4.50 14.64 -21.28
N LEU A 57 4.22 14.93 -22.56
CA LEU A 57 4.87 14.29 -23.70
C LEU A 57 6.37 14.60 -23.78
N ALA A 58 6.83 15.72 -23.22
CA ALA A 58 8.25 16.07 -23.12
C ALA A 58 9.01 15.20 -22.11
N ASP A 59 8.32 14.69 -21.08
CA ASP A 59 8.90 13.85 -20.03
C ASP A 59 8.81 12.35 -20.34
N ILE A 60 8.21 11.98 -21.47
CA ILE A 60 8.13 10.58 -21.89
C ILE A 60 9.51 10.08 -22.27
N ALA A 61 9.76 8.82 -21.90
CA ALA A 61 11.00 8.13 -22.23
C ALA A 61 11.38 8.26 -23.72
N PRO A 62 12.68 8.32 -24.06
CA PRO A 62 13.14 8.32 -25.44
C PRO A 62 12.56 7.17 -26.26
N HIS A 63 12.35 7.41 -27.56
CA HIS A 63 11.69 6.43 -28.44
C HIS A 63 12.46 5.11 -28.54
N SER A 64 13.77 5.19 -28.64
CA SER A 64 14.66 4.04 -28.64
C SER A 64 15.24 3.85 -27.25
N VAL A 65 15.30 2.61 -26.78
CA VAL A 65 16.04 2.26 -25.55
C VAL A 65 17.52 2.64 -25.66
N ARG A 66 18.07 2.72 -26.89
CA ARG A 66 19.45 3.16 -27.15
C ARG A 66 19.73 4.61 -26.76
N ASP A 67 18.68 5.43 -26.81
CA ASP A 67 18.71 6.84 -26.49
C ASP A 67 18.22 7.09 -25.05
N ALA A 68 17.81 6.03 -24.34
CA ALA A 68 17.34 6.13 -22.97
C ALA A 68 18.49 6.57 -22.05
N PRO A 69 18.32 7.61 -21.24
CA PRO A 69 19.28 7.90 -20.19
C PRO A 69 19.27 6.72 -19.21
N LEU A 70 20.46 6.14 -18.98
CA LEU A 70 20.69 5.15 -17.94
C LEU A 70 21.41 5.85 -16.79
N PRO A 71 20.68 6.47 -15.83
CA PRO A 71 21.31 7.18 -14.71
C PRO A 71 22.15 6.23 -13.85
N SER A 72 21.62 5.03 -13.58
CA SER A 72 22.29 3.91 -12.93
C SER A 72 21.67 2.60 -13.41
N PHE A 73 22.40 1.49 -13.29
CA PHE A 73 21.81 0.17 -13.48
C PHE A 73 20.83 -0.12 -12.33
N ASP A 74 19.73 -0.79 -12.68
CA ASP A 74 18.91 -1.48 -11.68
C ASP A 74 19.81 -2.39 -10.82
N PRO A 75 19.76 -2.32 -9.48
CA PRO A 75 20.69 -3.05 -8.61
C PRO A 75 20.52 -4.56 -8.74
N GLY A 76 19.28 -5.01 -8.93
CA GLY A 76 18.97 -6.43 -9.11
C GLY A 76 19.52 -6.98 -10.40
N ILE A 77 19.40 -6.23 -11.50
CA ILE A 77 20.03 -6.56 -12.78
C ILE A 77 21.55 -6.58 -12.66
N PHE A 78 22.13 -5.57 -12.01
CA PHE A 78 23.56 -5.50 -11.78
C PHE A 78 24.08 -6.70 -10.97
N ASP A 79 23.42 -7.04 -9.86
CA ASP A 79 23.74 -8.20 -9.03
C ASP A 79 23.65 -9.52 -9.81
N ASN A 80 22.61 -9.68 -10.63
CA ASN A 80 22.43 -10.84 -11.50
C ASN A 80 23.61 -11.01 -12.46
N GLU A 81 24.11 -9.92 -13.03
CA GLU A 81 25.23 -9.96 -13.97
C GLU A 81 26.55 -10.28 -13.28
N MET A 82 26.81 -9.68 -12.12
CA MET A 82 27.97 -10.03 -11.31
C MET A 82 27.94 -11.52 -10.92
N ARG A 83 26.76 -12.07 -10.59
CA ARG A 83 26.58 -13.52 -10.37
C ARG A 83 26.83 -14.35 -11.61
N LYS A 84 26.28 -13.96 -12.77
CA LYS A 84 26.51 -14.67 -14.05
C LYS A 84 28.00 -14.75 -14.39
N LEU A 85 28.73 -13.66 -14.15
CA LEU A 85 30.15 -13.55 -14.42
C LEU A 85 31.04 -14.14 -13.32
N ARG A 86 30.49 -14.68 -12.23
CA ARG A 86 31.25 -15.15 -11.05
C ARG A 86 32.12 -14.07 -10.40
N LEU A 87 31.66 -12.82 -10.48
CA LEU A 87 32.27 -11.65 -9.86
C LEU A 87 31.71 -11.42 -8.46
N TYR A 88 31.82 -12.45 -7.62
CA TYR A 88 31.35 -12.41 -6.24
C TYR A 88 32.33 -13.12 -5.32
N TYR A 89 32.31 -12.71 -4.06
CA TYR A 89 33.02 -13.43 -3.02
C TYR A 89 32.21 -14.65 -2.58
N THR A 90 32.88 -15.78 -2.38
CA THR A 90 32.28 -16.96 -1.75
C THR A 90 32.78 -17.08 -0.32
N ILE A 91 31.88 -17.40 0.61
CA ILE A 91 32.21 -17.52 2.02
C ILE A 91 32.27 -19.01 2.36
N ASP A 92 33.28 -19.44 3.13
CA ASP A 92 33.32 -20.82 3.61
C ASP A 92 32.15 -21.06 4.58
N PRO A 93 31.23 -21.99 4.27
CA PRO A 93 30.06 -22.25 5.12
C PRO A 93 30.40 -22.72 6.54
N ARG A 94 31.64 -23.20 6.77
CA ARG A 94 32.15 -23.67 8.06
C ARG A 94 32.98 -22.62 8.78
N ASN A 95 33.42 -21.57 8.09
CA ASN A 95 34.16 -20.46 8.68
C ASN A 95 33.90 -19.15 7.91
N PRO A 96 32.92 -18.34 8.34
CA PRO A 96 32.54 -17.10 7.67
C PRO A 96 33.65 -16.04 7.53
N SER A 97 34.77 -16.18 8.27
CA SER A 97 35.94 -15.31 8.14
C SER A 97 36.83 -15.66 6.93
N LEU A 98 36.65 -16.83 6.31
CA LEU A 98 37.35 -17.24 5.12
C LEU A 98 36.54 -16.88 3.88
N VAL A 99 36.93 -15.78 3.25
CA VAL A 99 36.33 -15.27 2.02
C VAL A 99 37.24 -15.64 0.84
N ARG A 100 36.72 -16.37 -0.13
CA ARG A 100 37.40 -16.65 -1.40
C ARG A 100 37.12 -15.53 -2.39
N ALA A 101 38.19 -15.09 -3.06
CA ALA A 101 38.12 -14.08 -4.11
C ALA A 101 37.24 -14.53 -5.28
N PRO A 102 36.66 -13.59 -6.06
CA PRO A 102 35.91 -13.90 -7.26
C PRO A 102 36.70 -14.77 -8.24
N GLU A 103 36.02 -15.75 -8.86
CA GLU A 103 36.61 -16.65 -9.84
C GLU A 103 36.58 -16.09 -11.27
N GLY A 104 35.65 -15.16 -11.54
CA GLY A 104 35.51 -14.52 -12.84
C GLY A 104 36.28 -13.22 -12.99
N ASP A 105 36.30 -12.70 -14.21
CA ASP A 105 36.94 -11.43 -14.55
C ASP A 105 36.10 -10.66 -15.60
N ILE A 106 36.23 -9.32 -15.62
CA ILE A 106 35.66 -8.48 -16.67
C ILE A 106 36.69 -8.34 -17.78
N VAL A 107 36.54 -9.12 -18.85
CA VAL A 107 37.52 -9.19 -19.94
C VAL A 107 37.33 -8.06 -20.98
N GLU A 108 36.10 -7.57 -21.15
CA GLU A 108 35.76 -6.47 -22.07
C GLU A 108 34.70 -5.55 -21.45
N GLY A 109 34.81 -4.23 -21.67
CA GLY A 109 33.89 -3.23 -21.12
C GLY A 109 33.99 -1.88 -21.82
N THR A 110 32.98 -1.02 -21.62
CA THR A 110 33.00 0.37 -22.13
C THR A 110 33.34 1.33 -21.01
N TYR A 111 34.10 2.40 -21.29
CA TYR A 111 34.47 3.39 -20.26
C TYR A 111 33.27 3.91 -19.46
N MET A 112 32.17 4.25 -20.15
CA MET A 112 30.92 4.69 -19.52
C MET A 112 30.25 3.59 -18.70
N GLY A 113 30.19 2.35 -19.21
CA GLY A 113 29.63 1.22 -18.46
C GLY A 113 30.44 0.88 -17.22
N THR A 114 31.77 0.95 -17.29
CA THR A 114 32.67 0.78 -16.15
C THR A 114 32.50 1.92 -15.15
N GLN A 115 32.41 3.18 -15.59
CA GLN A 115 32.17 4.32 -14.68
C GLN A 115 30.79 4.25 -14.00
N GLN A 116 29.74 3.85 -14.72
CA GLN A 116 28.42 3.61 -14.15
C GLN A 116 28.38 2.39 -13.23
N THR A 117 29.16 1.36 -13.53
CA THR A 117 29.39 0.19 -12.65
C THR A 117 30.09 0.63 -11.36
N PHE A 118 31.11 1.49 -11.46
CA PHE A 118 31.73 2.09 -10.28
C PHE A 118 30.73 2.97 -9.52
N ALA A 119 29.91 3.77 -10.20
CA ALA A 119 28.89 4.60 -9.57
C ALA A 119 27.78 3.76 -8.90
N SER A 120 27.29 2.69 -9.53
CA SER A 120 26.34 1.75 -8.93
C SER A 120 27.00 0.98 -7.79
N LEU A 121 28.28 0.59 -7.91
CA LEU A 121 29.07 0.12 -6.78
C LEU A 121 29.11 1.20 -5.68
N PHE A 122 29.39 2.46 -5.97
CA PHE A 122 29.51 3.53 -4.97
C PHE A 122 28.17 3.91 -4.32
N ASP A 123 27.08 3.80 -5.05
CA ASP A 123 25.70 3.98 -4.58
C ASP A 123 25.26 2.77 -3.73
N VAL A 124 25.70 1.56 -4.12
CA VAL A 124 25.64 0.33 -3.30
C VAL A 124 26.58 0.43 -2.08
N LEU A 125 27.74 1.09 -2.16
CA LEU A 125 28.74 1.29 -1.11
C LEU A 125 28.41 2.46 -0.15
N GLY A 126 27.41 3.29 -0.48
CA GLY A 126 26.79 4.23 0.46
C GLY A 126 25.93 3.54 1.53
N ILE A 127 25.62 2.26 1.29
CA ILE A 127 25.13 1.23 2.20
C ILE A 127 26.37 0.34 2.45
N GLU A 128 26.70 -0.09 3.66
CA GLU A 128 27.95 -0.88 3.81
C GLU A 128 27.91 -2.21 3.02
N PRO A 129 29.06 -2.77 2.64
CA PRO A 129 29.32 -3.34 1.33
C PRO A 129 28.73 -4.74 1.19
N THR A 130 27.79 -4.92 0.26
CA THR A 130 27.47 -6.26 -0.22
C THR A 130 27.69 -6.29 -1.71
N LEU A 131 28.94 -6.57 -2.09
CA LEU A 131 29.15 -7.27 -3.35
C LEU A 131 28.22 -8.49 -3.36
N PRO A 132 27.57 -8.80 -4.49
CA PRO A 132 26.63 -9.91 -4.57
C PRO A 132 27.32 -11.16 -4.05
N ARG A 133 26.60 -11.97 -3.28
CA ARG A 133 27.08 -13.26 -2.78
C ARG A 133 26.33 -14.36 -3.51
N HIS A 134 26.98 -15.50 -3.66
CA HIS A 134 26.36 -16.72 -4.17
C HIS A 134 26.37 -17.77 -3.07
N ALA A 135 25.18 -18.30 -2.78
CA ALA A 135 24.98 -19.42 -1.88
C ALA A 135 24.44 -20.61 -2.69
N GLY A 136 24.97 -21.81 -2.44
CA GLY A 136 24.36 -23.02 -3.01
C GLY A 136 22.97 -23.27 -2.41
N LEU A 137 22.11 -24.03 -3.09
CA LEU A 137 20.73 -24.25 -2.65
C LEU A 137 20.62 -24.78 -1.20
N GLU A 138 21.50 -25.70 -0.79
CA GLU A 138 21.53 -26.21 0.59
C GLU A 138 21.99 -25.18 1.62
N GLU A 139 22.78 -24.19 1.21
CA GLU A 139 23.14 -23.04 2.06
C GLU A 139 21.99 -22.03 2.11
N GLN A 140 21.33 -21.73 0.99
CA GLN A 140 20.13 -20.90 0.97
C GLN A 140 19.05 -21.51 1.88
N LYS A 141 18.78 -22.83 1.79
CA LYS A 141 17.84 -23.51 2.70
C LYS A 141 18.17 -23.35 4.17
N LYS A 142 19.46 -23.17 4.54
CA LYS A 142 19.88 -22.92 5.93
C LYS A 142 19.66 -21.46 6.32
N LEU A 143 19.97 -20.53 5.43
CA LEU A 143 19.85 -19.09 5.65
C LEU A 143 18.38 -18.63 5.71
N TYR A 144 17.54 -19.19 4.84
CA TYR A 144 16.14 -18.81 4.72
C TYR A 144 15.28 -19.84 5.45
N GLN A 145 15.01 -19.58 6.73
CA GLN A 145 14.03 -20.33 7.51
C GLN A 145 12.73 -19.56 7.63
N TYR A 146 11.61 -20.27 7.57
CA TYR A 146 10.32 -19.69 7.91
C TYR A 146 10.19 -19.51 9.42
N SER A 147 9.56 -18.41 9.81
CA SER A 147 8.94 -18.27 11.12
C SER A 147 7.87 -19.36 11.34
N ALA A 148 7.63 -19.74 12.59
CA ALA A 148 6.55 -20.67 12.91
C ALA A 148 5.16 -20.10 12.55
N TYR A 149 4.31 -20.93 11.94
CA TYR A 149 2.94 -20.60 11.55
C TYR A 149 2.10 -21.89 11.42
N PRO A 150 0.80 -21.92 11.80
CA PRO A 150 -0.03 -20.83 12.31
C PRO A 150 0.17 -20.53 13.80
N THR A 151 1.00 -21.33 14.49
CA THR A 151 1.25 -21.24 15.93
C THR A 151 2.74 -21.18 16.22
N ASN A 152 3.12 -20.43 17.25
CA ASN A 152 4.46 -20.40 17.80
C ASN A 152 4.79 -21.74 18.50
N ALA A 153 6.06 -21.93 18.86
CA ALA A 153 6.53 -23.15 19.53
C ALA A 153 5.86 -23.41 20.91
N ASP A 154 5.32 -22.37 21.55
CA ASP A 154 4.59 -22.45 22.81
C ASP A 154 3.08 -22.76 22.63
N GLY A 155 2.63 -22.96 21.40
CA GLY A 155 1.23 -23.24 21.06
C GLY A 155 0.34 -22.00 20.93
N THR A 156 0.87 -20.79 21.16
CA THR A 156 0.11 -19.55 20.92
C THR A 156 -0.02 -19.25 19.43
N PRO A 157 -1.07 -18.56 18.96
CA PRO A 157 -1.17 -18.11 17.57
C PRO A 157 0.03 -17.25 17.17
N ALA A 158 0.61 -17.51 16.00
CA ALA A 158 1.69 -16.69 15.45
C ALA A 158 1.19 -15.26 15.20
N ASN A 159 1.98 -14.23 15.50
CA ASN A 159 1.54 -12.86 15.29
C ASN A 159 1.48 -12.48 13.80
N TYR A 160 2.35 -13.04 12.98
CA TYR A 160 2.48 -12.73 11.56
C TYR A 160 2.33 -14.00 10.71
N PRO A 161 1.92 -13.85 9.43
CA PRO A 161 2.03 -14.92 8.43
C PRO A 161 3.45 -15.48 8.30
N PRO A 162 3.65 -16.61 7.59
CA PRO A 162 4.98 -17.17 7.31
C PRO A 162 5.90 -16.11 6.70
N HIS A 163 7.03 -15.84 7.35
CA HIS A 163 8.00 -14.85 6.92
C HIS A 163 9.42 -15.30 7.23
N LEU A 164 10.42 -14.52 6.83
CA LEU A 164 11.82 -14.85 7.07
C LEU A 164 12.15 -14.72 8.57
N GLN A 165 12.56 -15.83 9.20
CA GLN A 165 12.84 -15.88 10.64
C GLN A 165 13.97 -14.93 11.06
N HIS A 166 15.04 -14.89 10.27
CA HIS A 166 16.19 -14.02 10.49
C HIS A 166 16.65 -13.47 9.13
N VAL A 167 16.76 -12.14 9.02
CA VAL A 167 17.30 -11.50 7.81
C VAL A 167 18.80 -11.79 7.76
N PRO A 168 19.32 -12.40 6.68
CA PRO A 168 20.76 -12.58 6.49
C PRO A 168 21.50 -11.23 6.58
N GLN A 169 22.69 -11.22 7.19
CA GLN A 169 23.46 -9.98 7.39
C GLN A 169 23.78 -9.22 6.10
N ASP A 170 23.85 -9.91 4.96
CA ASP A 170 24.09 -9.32 3.64
C ASP A 170 22.82 -8.75 2.97
N GLN A 171 21.65 -8.99 3.58
CA GLN A 171 20.38 -8.38 3.17
C GLN A 171 19.88 -7.38 4.19
N ASP A 172 20.54 -7.28 5.35
CA ASP A 172 20.23 -6.35 6.44
C ASP A 172 20.62 -4.92 6.04
N VAL A 173 19.64 -4.13 5.63
CA VAL A 173 19.83 -2.72 5.29
C VAL A 173 19.51 -1.88 6.53
N ASN A 174 20.41 -0.96 6.88
CA ASN A 174 20.22 -0.10 8.05
C ASN A 174 18.90 0.70 7.96
N ILE A 175 18.08 0.64 9.01
CA ILE A 175 16.76 1.29 9.10
C ILE A 175 16.78 2.81 8.83
N LEU A 176 17.87 3.52 9.19
CA LEU A 176 18.06 4.95 8.94
C LEU A 176 18.39 5.27 7.46
N LYS A 177 18.70 4.25 6.67
CA LYS A 177 18.92 4.32 5.21
C LYS A 177 17.72 3.80 4.42
N ILE A 178 16.88 2.96 5.03
CA ILE A 178 15.62 2.47 4.47
C ILE A 178 14.56 3.59 4.48
N PHE A 179 14.33 4.16 5.64
CA PHE A 179 13.52 5.35 5.81
C PHE A 179 14.47 6.55 5.83
N ASN A 180 14.13 7.66 5.18
CA ASN A 180 14.93 8.89 5.28
C ASN A 180 15.31 9.13 6.76
N ALA A 181 16.61 9.25 7.08
CA ALA A 181 17.09 9.37 8.45
C ALA A 181 16.36 10.47 9.24
N ILE A 182 15.95 11.54 8.56
CA ILE A 182 15.14 12.62 9.13
C ILE A 182 13.76 12.10 9.56
N GLY A 183 13.10 11.27 8.75
CA GLY A 183 11.79 10.70 9.05
C GLY A 183 11.78 9.70 10.19
N VAL A 184 12.83 8.88 10.32
CA VAL A 184 13.00 7.96 11.48
C VAL A 184 13.29 8.74 12.76
N ILE A 185 14.17 9.74 12.69
CA ILE A 185 14.49 10.61 13.83
C ILE A 185 13.24 11.41 14.23
N GLU A 186 12.50 11.97 13.27
CA GLU A 186 11.23 12.66 13.54
C GLU A 186 10.24 11.69 14.20
N MET A 187 10.06 10.47 13.70
CA MET A 187 9.21 9.45 14.31
C MET A 187 9.61 9.09 15.74
N GLN A 188 10.89 8.85 15.97
CA GLN A 188 11.39 8.43 17.27
C GLN A 188 11.28 9.56 18.31
N VAL A 189 11.55 10.81 17.91
CA VAL A 189 11.34 12.01 18.73
C VAL A 189 9.84 12.24 18.98
N LEU A 190 9.00 11.97 17.99
CA LEU A 190 7.55 12.09 18.08
C LEU A 190 6.97 11.05 19.04
N LEU A 191 7.36 9.77 18.93
CA LEU A 191 6.95 8.70 19.85
C LEU A 191 7.36 9.00 21.30
N GLN A 192 8.54 9.58 21.52
CA GLN A 192 9.00 10.01 22.85
C GLN A 192 8.24 11.21 23.40
N LYS A 193 7.84 12.16 22.54
CA LYS A 193 7.16 13.41 22.97
C LYS A 193 5.67 13.26 23.22
N ILE A 194 5.00 12.23 22.68
CA ILE A 194 3.54 12.05 22.81
C ILE A 194 3.16 10.91 23.77
N THR A 195 4.04 10.52 24.68
CA THR A 195 3.69 9.64 25.80
C THR A 195 3.46 10.51 27.03
N PRO A 196 2.21 10.78 27.47
CA PRO A 196 1.98 11.45 28.74
C PRO A 196 2.21 10.46 29.88
N ASP A 197 3.00 10.84 30.88
CA ASP A 197 2.97 10.17 32.19
C ASP A 197 1.54 10.27 32.75
N GLU A 198 1.00 9.13 33.20
CA GLU A 198 -0.39 8.98 33.64
C GLU A 198 -0.70 9.80 34.92
N ASP A 199 -1.26 11.02 34.82
CA ASP A 199 -1.59 11.80 36.02
C ASP A 199 -3.01 12.41 36.02
N GLY A 200 -3.96 11.65 36.59
CA GLY A 200 -5.25 12.04 37.21
C GLY A 200 -5.84 13.47 37.04
N PHE A 201 -6.31 14.06 38.16
CA PHE A 201 -7.12 15.30 38.19
C PHE A 201 -6.41 16.52 37.56
N LEU A 202 -5.07 16.58 37.62
CA LEU A 202 -4.27 17.60 36.94
C LEU A 202 -4.27 17.47 35.41
N GLY A 203 -4.38 16.25 34.87
CA GLY A 203 -4.48 15.99 33.43
C GLY A 203 -5.71 16.64 32.80
N ARG A 204 -6.87 16.59 33.47
CA ARG A 204 -8.12 17.23 32.99
C ARG A 204 -8.03 18.75 32.95
N THR A 205 -7.33 19.38 33.89
CA THR A 205 -7.12 20.83 33.89
C THR A 205 -6.17 21.25 32.77
N ARG A 206 -5.15 20.42 32.49
CA ARG A 206 -4.21 20.64 31.39
C ARG A 206 -4.87 20.43 30.02
N GLU A 207 -5.75 19.43 29.87
CA GLU A 207 -6.58 19.22 28.68
C GLU A 207 -7.47 20.42 28.39
N TRP A 208 -8.15 20.98 29.39
CA TRP A 208 -8.96 22.20 29.24
C TRP A 208 -8.13 23.42 28.77
N PHE A 209 -6.91 23.61 29.32
CA PHE A 209 -6.00 24.66 28.84
C PHE A 209 -5.48 24.40 27.41
N LEU A 210 -5.17 23.14 27.07
CA LEU A 210 -4.78 22.73 25.72
C LEU A 210 -5.94 22.89 24.73
N GLU A 211 -7.17 22.65 25.14
CA GLU A 211 -8.37 22.83 24.34
C GLU A 211 -8.59 24.31 24.01
N LYS A 212 -8.44 25.21 25.00
CA LYS A 212 -8.43 26.67 24.75
C LYS A 212 -7.27 27.12 23.88
N ALA A 213 -6.07 26.59 24.09
CA ALA A 213 -4.89 26.90 23.28
C ALA A 213 -5.03 26.36 21.84
N ARG A 214 -5.67 25.20 21.65
CA ARG A 214 -5.96 24.62 20.33
C ARG A 214 -7.04 25.43 19.62
N ALA A 215 -8.15 25.75 20.27
CA ALA A 215 -9.15 26.65 19.69
C ALA A 215 -8.49 27.95 19.19
N ALA A 216 -7.62 28.56 20.00
CA ALA A 216 -6.83 29.72 19.59
C ALA A 216 -5.84 29.45 18.43
N ALA A 217 -5.20 28.27 18.38
CA ALA A 217 -4.27 27.89 17.30
C ALA A 217 -4.96 27.55 15.97
N PHE A 218 -6.22 27.09 16.03
CA PHE A 218 -7.08 26.81 14.89
C PHE A 218 -7.95 28.02 14.50
N GLY A 219 -7.91 29.12 15.25
CA GLY A 219 -8.63 30.37 14.96
C GLY A 219 -10.08 30.43 15.45
N GLY A 220 -10.53 29.43 16.21
CA GLY A 220 -11.89 29.36 16.77
C GLY A 220 -12.04 30.09 18.11
N ASP A 221 -13.28 30.46 18.46
CA ASP A 221 -13.62 30.94 19.80
C ASP A 221 -13.42 29.79 20.81
N PRO A 222 -12.58 29.94 21.86
CA PRO A 222 -12.36 28.92 22.87
C PRO A 222 -13.65 28.41 23.55
N GLU A 223 -14.72 29.20 23.53
CA GLU A 223 -16.02 28.82 24.10
C GLU A 223 -16.94 28.07 23.09
N SER A 224 -16.62 28.08 21.78
CA SER A 224 -17.42 27.42 20.73
C SER A 224 -16.96 26.01 20.33
N GLY A 225 -15.77 25.59 20.77
CA GLY A 225 -15.15 24.32 20.37
C GLY A 225 -14.53 24.34 18.97
N ILE A 226 -13.83 23.27 18.59
CA ILE A 226 -13.17 23.13 17.27
C ILE A 226 -14.18 22.60 16.25
N THR A 227 -14.34 23.28 15.13
CA THR A 227 -15.20 22.87 14.02
C THR A 227 -14.44 22.09 12.96
N ILE A 228 -15.15 21.45 12.03
CA ILE A 228 -14.52 20.81 10.87
C ILE A 228 -13.86 21.86 9.97
N GLN A 229 -14.44 23.06 9.88
CA GLN A 229 -13.87 24.13 9.07
C GLN A 229 -12.53 24.61 9.61
N ASP A 230 -12.39 24.70 10.93
CA ASP A 230 -11.13 25.08 11.58
C ASP A 230 -9.99 24.10 11.23
N VAL A 231 -10.30 22.80 11.19
CA VAL A 231 -9.34 21.75 10.79
C VAL A 231 -8.98 21.85 9.30
N VAL A 232 -9.95 22.15 8.43
CA VAL A 232 -9.71 22.40 7.00
C VAL A 232 -8.80 23.61 6.81
N ASP A 233 -9.08 24.70 7.51
CA ASP A 233 -8.31 25.93 7.44
C ASP A 233 -6.89 25.68 7.96
N TYR A 234 -6.72 24.94 9.05
CA TYR A 234 -5.38 24.59 9.53
C TYR A 234 -4.58 23.75 8.52
N ASN A 235 -5.20 22.73 7.92
CA ASN A 235 -4.56 21.94 6.86
C ASN A 235 -4.10 22.83 5.69
N LYS A 236 -4.93 23.81 5.31
CA LYS A 236 -4.63 24.79 4.25
C LYS A 236 -3.53 25.76 4.66
N TYR A 237 -3.45 26.13 5.93
CA TYR A 237 -2.59 27.22 6.41
C TYR A 237 -1.26 26.82 7.05
N HIS A 238 -1.10 25.58 7.53
CA HIS A 238 0.01 25.22 8.44
C HIS A 238 0.81 23.95 8.08
N ARG A 239 0.53 23.34 6.94
CA ARG A 239 1.18 22.09 6.51
C ARG A 239 2.58 22.30 5.89
N LYS A 240 3.49 21.33 6.08
CA LYS A 240 4.74 21.13 5.31
C LYS A 240 4.45 20.49 3.93
N PHE A 241 5.06 20.98 2.86
CA PHE A 241 4.87 20.50 1.47
C PHE A 241 6.15 19.80 0.94
N GLY A 242 6.01 18.84 0.01
CA GLY A 242 7.02 18.65 -1.05
C GLY A 242 7.87 17.37 -1.13
N THR A 243 7.37 16.16 -0.83
CA THR A 243 8.14 14.91 -1.08
C THR A 243 7.39 13.77 -1.80
N ASP A 244 6.08 13.90 -2.01
CA ASP A 244 5.23 12.87 -2.61
C ASP A 244 4.93 13.12 -4.11
N ILE A 245 4.33 12.13 -4.77
CA ILE A 245 3.98 12.19 -6.20
C ILE A 245 2.92 13.26 -6.54
N THR A 246 2.25 13.83 -5.54
CA THR A 246 1.21 14.86 -5.71
C THR A 246 1.71 16.27 -5.48
N GLY A 247 3.03 16.45 -5.29
CA GLY A 247 3.63 17.75 -5.06
C GLY A 247 3.17 18.39 -3.75
N GLY A 248 2.83 17.57 -2.74
CA GLY A 248 2.35 18.03 -1.43
C GLY A 248 0.87 18.40 -1.38
N GLY A 249 0.08 18.03 -2.38
CA GLY A 249 -1.38 18.13 -2.32
C GLY A 249 -2.00 17.12 -1.33
N ASN A 250 -3.23 17.35 -0.91
CA ASN A 250 -4.06 16.34 -0.27
C ASN A 250 -5.54 16.60 -0.53
N ILE A 251 -6.37 15.59 -0.28
CA ILE A 251 -7.80 15.66 -0.49
C ILE A 251 -8.47 16.80 0.29
N GLY A 252 -7.99 17.13 1.49
CA GLY A 252 -8.53 18.22 2.31
C GLY A 252 -8.28 19.64 1.77
N LEU A 253 -7.52 19.78 0.68
CA LEU A 253 -7.36 21.05 -0.06
C LEU A 253 -8.41 21.20 -1.18
N LEU A 254 -9.30 20.22 -1.35
CA LEU A 254 -10.48 20.31 -2.20
C LEU A 254 -11.66 20.79 -1.35
N ASP A 255 -12.36 21.83 -1.80
CA ASP A 255 -13.51 22.42 -1.10
C ASP A 255 -14.65 21.40 -0.89
N ASP A 256 -14.72 20.39 -1.76
CA ASP A 256 -15.72 19.32 -1.77
C ASP A 256 -15.17 17.96 -1.28
N TRP A 257 -14.08 17.92 -0.50
CA TRP A 257 -13.43 16.69 -0.02
C TRP A 257 -14.38 15.69 0.66
N TYR A 258 -15.41 16.20 1.34
CA TYR A 258 -16.44 15.42 2.03
C TYR A 258 -17.52 14.88 1.09
N GLY A 259 -17.53 15.31 -0.17
CA GLY A 259 -18.64 15.10 -1.07
C GLY A 259 -18.79 13.66 -1.55
N ASP A 260 -19.99 13.30 -1.99
CA ASP A 260 -20.32 11.91 -2.39
C ASP A 260 -19.42 11.42 -3.52
N ARG A 261 -19.15 12.30 -4.48
CA ARG A 261 -18.23 12.02 -5.58
C ARG A 261 -16.84 11.66 -5.07
N ARG A 262 -16.26 12.44 -4.15
CA ARG A 262 -14.88 12.21 -3.64
C ARG A 262 -14.78 10.92 -2.84
N PHE A 263 -15.84 10.59 -2.10
CA PHE A 263 -15.95 9.33 -1.38
C PHE A 263 -16.04 8.13 -2.33
N ALA A 264 -16.85 8.22 -3.38
CA ALA A 264 -16.99 7.13 -4.35
C ALA A 264 -15.78 7.00 -5.29
N ASP A 265 -15.19 8.09 -5.76
CA ASP A 265 -14.00 8.07 -6.63
C ASP A 265 -12.81 7.35 -5.98
N GLN A 266 -12.72 7.36 -4.64
CA GLN A 266 -11.69 6.61 -3.90
C GLN A 266 -11.79 5.09 -4.08
N GLN A 267 -12.97 4.55 -4.40
CA GLN A 267 -13.13 3.12 -4.69
C GLN A 267 -12.48 2.70 -6.02
N PHE A 268 -12.21 3.68 -6.90
CA PHE A 268 -11.59 3.46 -8.22
C PHE A 268 -10.17 4.03 -8.35
N THR A 269 -9.86 5.08 -7.59
CA THR A 269 -8.62 5.87 -7.73
C THR A 269 -7.99 6.27 -6.40
N GLY A 270 -8.51 5.73 -5.29
CA GLY A 270 -7.96 5.91 -3.95
C GLY A 270 -6.80 4.97 -3.66
N THR A 271 -6.47 4.79 -2.38
CA THR A 271 -5.42 3.86 -1.95
C THR A 271 -5.86 2.40 -1.95
N ASN A 272 -7.17 2.12 -2.05
CA ASN A 272 -7.72 0.78 -2.12
C ASN A 272 -8.67 0.62 -3.33
N PRO A 273 -8.15 0.65 -4.57
CA PRO A 273 -8.97 0.53 -5.77
C PRO A 273 -9.29 -0.93 -6.15
N THR A 274 -8.98 -1.90 -5.28
CA THR A 274 -8.91 -3.34 -5.63
C THR A 274 -10.01 -4.19 -5.02
N THR A 275 -10.89 -3.63 -4.18
CA THR A 275 -11.77 -4.46 -3.33
C THR A 275 -13.27 -4.24 -3.54
N ILE A 276 -13.67 -3.20 -4.27
CA ILE A 276 -15.07 -3.01 -4.66
C ILE A 276 -15.48 -4.11 -5.64
N THR A 277 -16.63 -4.74 -5.40
CA THR A 277 -17.16 -5.87 -6.18
C THR A 277 -18.62 -5.67 -6.56
N ASN A 278 -19.09 -6.32 -7.61
CA ASN A 278 -20.50 -6.33 -7.97
C ASN A 278 -21.36 -6.86 -6.80
N ALA A 279 -22.50 -6.21 -6.55
CA ALA A 279 -23.39 -6.56 -5.46
C ALA A 279 -24.09 -7.90 -5.74
N THR A 280 -23.93 -8.87 -4.85
CA THR A 280 -24.66 -10.14 -4.95
C THR A 280 -26.18 -9.91 -4.75
N PRO A 281 -27.04 -10.81 -5.26
CA PRO A 281 -28.49 -10.73 -5.01
C PRO A 281 -28.84 -10.65 -3.51
N GLY A 282 -28.06 -11.32 -2.65
CA GLY A 282 -28.21 -11.25 -1.20
C GLY A 282 -27.99 -9.83 -0.65
N TRP A 283 -26.91 -9.17 -1.07
CA TRP A 283 -26.65 -7.79 -0.67
C TRP A 283 -27.74 -6.82 -1.14
N ILE A 284 -28.18 -6.95 -2.39
CA ILE A 284 -29.25 -6.11 -2.95
C ILE A 284 -30.55 -6.28 -2.14
N LEU A 285 -30.88 -7.52 -1.77
CA LEU A 285 -32.06 -7.83 -0.96
C LEU A 285 -31.96 -7.22 0.44
N GLU A 286 -30.85 -7.40 1.14
CA GLU A 286 -30.65 -6.83 2.49
C GLU A 286 -30.78 -5.29 2.49
N PHE A 287 -30.15 -4.61 1.53
CA PHE A 287 -30.30 -3.16 1.39
C PHE A 287 -31.74 -2.76 1.04
N ALA A 288 -32.43 -3.50 0.18
CA ALA A 288 -33.82 -3.20 -0.15
C ALA A 288 -34.74 -3.33 1.08
N GLU A 289 -34.55 -4.33 1.92
CA GLU A 289 -35.31 -4.49 3.17
C GLU A 289 -34.92 -3.43 4.21
N ALA A 290 -33.64 -3.10 4.34
CA ALA A 290 -33.18 -2.00 5.19
C ALA A 290 -33.78 -0.65 4.76
N ALA A 291 -33.92 -0.40 3.44
CA ALA A 291 -34.57 0.79 2.92
C ALA A 291 -36.05 0.86 3.34
N LYS A 292 -36.78 -0.26 3.25
CA LYS A 292 -38.19 -0.35 3.68
C LYS A 292 -38.32 -0.12 5.18
N ALA A 293 -37.52 -0.82 5.99
CA ALA A 293 -37.52 -0.70 7.45
C ALA A 293 -37.14 0.73 7.93
N GLY A 294 -36.20 1.37 7.23
CA GLY A 294 -35.81 2.76 7.48
C GLY A 294 -36.78 3.82 6.93
N ASN A 295 -37.88 3.43 6.28
CA ASN A 295 -38.83 4.33 5.60
C ASN A 295 -38.20 5.17 4.46
N TYR A 296 -37.17 4.65 3.79
CA TYR A 296 -36.57 5.22 2.58
C TYR A 296 -37.34 4.79 1.33
N ARG A 297 -38.61 5.20 1.22
CA ARG A 297 -39.55 4.72 0.18
C ARG A 297 -39.03 4.89 -1.26
N GLN A 298 -38.35 6.00 -1.54
CA GLN A 298 -37.76 6.26 -2.85
C GLN A 298 -36.65 5.25 -3.18
N TRP A 299 -35.73 5.00 -2.23
CA TRP A 299 -34.69 4.00 -2.42
C TRP A 299 -35.21 2.58 -2.52
N ALA A 300 -36.20 2.21 -1.72
CA ALA A 300 -36.84 0.91 -1.86
C ALA A 300 -37.42 0.70 -3.27
N ALA A 301 -38.00 1.75 -3.87
CA ALA A 301 -38.51 1.71 -5.24
C ALA A 301 -37.39 1.71 -6.31
N VAL A 302 -36.30 2.45 -6.09
CA VAL A 302 -35.12 2.48 -6.99
C VAL A 302 -34.42 1.12 -6.99
N LEU A 303 -34.11 0.56 -5.82
CA LEU A 303 -33.42 -0.73 -5.70
C LEU A 303 -34.23 -1.88 -6.29
N ALA A 304 -35.56 -1.85 -6.19
CA ALA A 304 -36.42 -2.85 -6.82
C ALA A 304 -36.37 -2.85 -8.35
N LYS A 305 -35.86 -1.78 -8.98
CA LYS A 305 -35.77 -1.60 -10.44
C LYS A 305 -34.34 -1.47 -10.95
N ALA A 306 -33.35 -1.41 -10.07
CA ALA A 306 -31.96 -1.19 -10.45
C ALA A 306 -31.42 -2.41 -11.21
N ASP A 307 -30.63 -2.15 -12.24
CA ASP A 307 -29.83 -3.20 -12.88
C ASP A 307 -28.80 -3.70 -11.87
N ALA A 308 -28.89 -4.97 -11.47
CA ALA A 308 -27.96 -5.60 -10.54
C ALA A 308 -26.50 -5.49 -11.02
N LYS A 309 -26.24 -5.49 -12.33
CA LYS A 309 -24.89 -5.32 -12.89
C LYS A 309 -24.33 -3.91 -12.70
N SER A 310 -25.18 -2.94 -12.38
CA SER A 310 -24.77 -1.57 -12.04
C SER A 310 -24.51 -1.37 -10.55
N LEU A 311 -24.87 -2.33 -9.69
CA LEU A 311 -24.72 -2.21 -8.25
C LEU A 311 -23.41 -2.85 -7.78
N PHE A 312 -22.70 -2.14 -6.90
CA PHE A 312 -21.42 -2.55 -6.35
C PHE A 312 -21.42 -2.40 -4.83
N VAL A 313 -20.66 -3.25 -4.13
CA VAL A 313 -20.52 -3.25 -2.68
C VAL A 313 -19.06 -3.16 -2.28
N GLN A 314 -18.79 -2.32 -1.29
CA GLN A 314 -17.57 -2.35 -0.49
C GLN A 314 -17.91 -3.02 0.85
N ASP A 315 -17.49 -4.29 1.01
CA ASP A 315 -18.04 -5.19 2.04
C ASP A 315 -17.13 -5.34 3.27
N GLY A 316 -17.39 -4.60 4.36
CA GLY A 316 -16.72 -4.75 5.66
C GLY A 316 -17.32 -5.78 6.62
N SER A 317 -18.30 -6.57 6.21
CA SER A 317 -19.02 -7.51 7.10
C SER A 317 -18.11 -8.56 7.74
N TYR A 318 -17.01 -8.91 7.08
CA TYR A 318 -16.09 -9.94 7.54
C TYR A 318 -15.19 -9.53 8.72
N PHE A 319 -15.16 -8.24 9.09
CA PHE A 319 -14.20 -7.71 10.07
C PHE A 319 -14.25 -8.43 11.41
N ARG A 320 -15.45 -8.75 11.92
CA ARG A 320 -15.61 -9.49 13.19
C ARG A 320 -14.96 -10.87 13.15
N ARG A 321 -15.19 -11.63 12.07
CA ARG A 321 -14.52 -12.93 11.84
C ARG A 321 -13.01 -12.74 11.79
N ALA A 322 -12.52 -11.77 11.01
CA ALA A 322 -11.09 -11.54 10.83
C ALA A 322 -10.37 -11.18 12.13
N VAL A 323 -11.02 -10.43 13.02
CA VAL A 323 -10.47 -10.11 14.35
C VAL A 323 -10.74 -11.20 15.41
N GLY A 324 -11.30 -12.35 15.03
CA GLY A 324 -11.55 -13.47 15.95
C GLY A 324 -12.74 -13.28 16.90
N VAL A 325 -13.70 -12.41 16.55
CA VAL A 325 -14.91 -12.15 17.34
C VAL A 325 -16.10 -12.91 16.73
N SER A 326 -16.61 -13.90 17.47
CA SER A 326 -17.75 -14.73 17.05
C SER A 326 -19.12 -14.11 17.31
N ASP A 327 -19.24 -13.22 18.31
CA ASP A 327 -20.47 -12.50 18.57
C ASP A 327 -20.68 -11.39 17.52
N ALA A 328 -21.63 -11.60 16.62
CA ALA A 328 -22.00 -10.65 15.59
C ALA A 328 -22.45 -9.29 16.13
N ARG A 329 -22.91 -9.20 17.39
CA ARG A 329 -23.40 -7.95 18.00
C ARG A 329 -22.33 -7.20 18.80
N ALA A 330 -21.18 -7.82 19.05
CA ALA A 330 -20.09 -7.24 19.83
C ALA A 330 -19.62 -5.91 19.23
N THR A 331 -19.35 -4.95 20.12
CA THR A 331 -18.76 -3.66 19.75
C THR A 331 -17.24 -3.79 19.71
N LEU A 332 -16.66 -3.58 18.53
CA LEU A 332 -15.20 -3.59 18.35
C LEU A 332 -14.63 -2.27 18.86
N HIS A 333 -13.96 -2.33 20.02
CA HIS A 333 -13.28 -1.20 20.61
C HIS A 333 -12.11 -1.69 21.44
N HIS A 334 -11.13 -0.82 21.60
CA HIS A 334 -10.02 -1.07 22.49
C HIS A 334 -9.41 0.25 22.99
N LYS A 335 -8.95 0.23 24.23
CA LYS A 335 -8.17 1.30 24.85
C LYS A 335 -6.73 0.83 25.01
N GLN A 336 -5.86 1.33 24.15
CA GLN A 336 -4.43 1.07 24.28
C GLN A 336 -3.85 1.72 25.55
N PRO A 337 -2.81 1.15 26.16
CA PRO A 337 -2.10 1.77 27.28
C PRO A 337 -1.66 3.21 26.94
N GLY A 338 -1.92 4.17 27.84
CA GLY A 338 -1.61 5.59 27.60
C GLY A 338 -2.47 6.28 26.52
N SER A 339 -3.55 5.65 26.05
CA SER A 339 -4.48 6.16 25.04
C SER A 339 -5.92 6.28 25.57
N ALA A 340 -6.78 6.98 24.81
CA ALA A 340 -8.23 6.93 24.97
C ALA A 340 -8.85 5.76 24.17
N ASP A 341 -10.08 5.37 24.52
CA ASP A 341 -10.85 4.32 23.81
C ASP A 341 -11.04 4.67 22.33
N CYS A 342 -10.75 3.73 21.44
CA CYS A 342 -11.01 3.84 20.00
C CYS A 342 -11.96 2.72 19.56
N TRP A 343 -12.79 2.99 18.56
CA TRP A 343 -13.73 2.02 17.99
C TRP A 343 -13.41 1.73 16.52
N THR A 344 -13.52 0.46 16.15
CA THR A 344 -13.51 0.01 14.75
C THR A 344 -14.91 -0.43 14.36
N VAL A 345 -15.24 -0.35 13.09
CA VAL A 345 -16.52 -0.82 12.54
C VAL A 345 -16.32 -1.64 11.27
N GLY A 346 -17.21 -2.59 11.01
CA GLY A 346 -17.26 -3.34 9.76
C GLY A 346 -18.34 -2.79 8.84
N ALA A 347 -18.11 -1.63 8.22
CA ALA A 347 -19.12 -0.96 7.41
C ALA A 347 -19.31 -1.65 6.04
N VAL A 348 -20.55 -1.71 5.56
CA VAL A 348 -20.90 -2.23 4.23
C VAL A 348 -21.56 -1.10 3.43
N SER A 349 -20.98 -0.74 2.30
CA SER A 349 -21.43 0.39 1.47
C SER A 349 -21.92 -0.08 0.11
N LEU A 350 -23.10 0.38 -0.31
CA LEU A 350 -23.69 0.11 -1.62
C LEU A 350 -23.48 1.30 -2.55
N PHE A 351 -23.09 1.03 -3.79
CA PHE A 351 -22.85 2.01 -4.85
C PHE A 351 -23.61 1.63 -6.12
N GLN A 352 -23.92 2.63 -6.95
CA GLN A 352 -24.38 2.45 -8.31
C GLN A 352 -23.37 3.05 -9.29
N LEU A 353 -22.93 2.26 -10.27
CA LEU A 353 -22.11 2.70 -11.38
C LEU A 353 -23.01 3.09 -12.56
N HIS A 354 -23.06 4.40 -12.85
CA HIS A 354 -23.86 4.94 -13.94
C HIS A 354 -23.16 4.79 -15.30
N GLU A 355 -23.93 4.80 -16.38
CA GLU A 355 -23.40 4.63 -17.75
C GLU A 355 -22.41 5.71 -18.18
N ASP A 356 -22.54 6.91 -17.62
CA ASP A 356 -21.59 8.00 -17.84
C ASP A 356 -20.30 7.84 -17.03
N GLY A 357 -20.17 6.75 -16.26
CA GLY A 357 -18.98 6.36 -15.49
C GLY A 357 -18.91 6.91 -14.08
N LYS A 358 -19.93 7.65 -13.62
CA LYS A 358 -19.98 8.14 -12.23
C LYS A 358 -20.37 7.00 -11.29
N LEU A 359 -19.57 6.78 -10.26
CA LEU A 359 -19.93 5.91 -9.14
C LEU A 359 -20.66 6.74 -8.08
N HIS A 360 -21.87 6.32 -7.70
CA HIS A 360 -22.71 7.04 -6.72
C HIS A 360 -22.90 6.20 -5.45
N PRO A 361 -22.63 6.73 -4.25
CA PRO A 361 -22.91 6.01 -3.02
C PRO A 361 -24.41 6.06 -2.69
N ILE A 362 -25.03 4.90 -2.54
CA ILE A 362 -26.48 4.73 -2.29
C ILE A 362 -26.76 4.64 -0.78
N ALA A 363 -26.06 3.74 -0.09
CA ALA A 363 -26.36 3.39 1.29
C ALA A 363 -25.11 2.92 2.02
N ILE A 364 -25.08 3.14 3.34
CA ILE A 364 -24.01 2.67 4.21
C ILE A 364 -24.63 2.04 5.45
N CYS A 365 -24.36 0.76 5.65
CA CYS A 365 -24.48 0.08 6.93
C CYS A 365 -23.22 0.40 7.74
N ILE A 366 -23.33 1.20 8.79
CA ILE A 366 -22.14 1.77 9.46
C ILE A 366 -21.32 0.74 10.24
N ASP A 367 -21.94 -0.35 10.66
CA ASP A 367 -21.30 -1.50 11.31
C ASP A 367 -22.20 -2.73 11.14
N TYR A 368 -21.80 -3.70 10.32
CA TYR A 368 -22.62 -4.87 9.98
C TYR A 368 -22.56 -5.94 11.08
N LYS A 369 -23.69 -6.15 11.76
CA LYS A 369 -23.85 -7.06 12.90
C LYS A 369 -24.56 -8.36 12.53
N GLY A 370 -24.12 -9.00 11.45
CA GLY A 370 -24.64 -10.29 10.96
C GLY A 370 -25.90 -10.18 10.09
N ALA A 371 -26.66 -9.09 10.18
CA ALA A 371 -27.75 -8.73 9.27
C ALA A 371 -28.00 -7.22 9.34
N MET A 372 -28.44 -6.59 8.25
CA MET A 372 -28.79 -5.16 8.28
C MET A 372 -29.96 -4.84 9.22
N ALA A 373 -30.85 -5.79 9.47
CA ALA A 373 -31.95 -5.64 10.45
C ALA A 373 -31.45 -5.44 11.90
N GLU A 374 -30.25 -5.95 12.21
CA GLU A 374 -29.58 -5.83 13.51
C GLU A 374 -28.54 -4.69 13.53
N SER A 375 -28.45 -3.94 12.43
CA SER A 375 -27.42 -2.94 12.18
C SER A 375 -28.04 -1.55 11.95
N VAL A 376 -27.18 -0.54 11.81
CA VAL A 376 -27.62 0.82 11.47
C VAL A 376 -27.27 1.10 10.01
N THR A 377 -28.31 1.19 9.17
CA THR A 377 -28.16 1.48 7.73
C THR A 377 -28.83 2.80 7.39
N VAL A 378 -28.08 3.72 6.79
CA VAL A 378 -28.56 5.01 6.31
C VAL A 378 -28.43 5.08 4.79
N PHE A 379 -29.39 5.73 4.14
CA PHE A 379 -29.41 5.93 2.70
C PHE A 379 -29.15 7.40 2.36
N ASN A 380 -28.44 7.61 1.25
CA ASN A 380 -28.10 8.92 0.74
C ASN A 380 -29.38 9.72 0.43
N ARG A 381 -29.41 11.03 0.68
CA ARG A 381 -30.54 11.88 0.27
C ARG A 381 -30.57 12.14 -1.23
N ARG A 382 -29.42 12.01 -1.90
CA ARG A 382 -29.25 12.17 -3.34
C ARG A 382 -29.43 10.81 -4.00
N LEU A 383 -30.39 10.70 -4.91
CA LEU A 383 -30.67 9.48 -5.66
C LEU A 383 -29.68 9.28 -6.82
N THR A 384 -29.12 10.38 -7.35
CA THR A 384 -28.19 10.33 -8.48
C THR A 384 -27.01 11.29 -8.32
N PRO A 385 -25.90 11.09 -9.06
CA PRO A 385 -24.78 12.03 -9.10
C PRO A 385 -25.13 13.44 -9.58
N ASN A 386 -26.25 13.60 -10.29
CA ASN A 386 -26.68 14.88 -10.86
C ASN A 386 -27.58 15.68 -9.91
N ASP A 387 -28.00 15.09 -8.79
CA ASP A 387 -28.79 15.79 -7.77
C ASP A 387 -27.96 16.89 -7.12
N SER A 388 -28.61 17.92 -6.59
CA SER A 388 -27.94 19.08 -5.98
C SER A 388 -26.98 18.68 -4.85
N VAL A 389 -25.76 19.22 -4.91
CA VAL A 389 -24.69 18.99 -3.90
C VAL A 389 -24.76 19.96 -2.71
N ARG A 390 -25.67 20.96 -2.73
CA ARG A 390 -25.71 22.05 -1.74
C ARG A 390 -25.87 21.57 -0.29
N GLY A 391 -26.52 20.43 -0.09
CA GLY A 391 -26.76 19.86 1.24
C GLY A 391 -25.64 18.98 1.79
N GLU A 392 -24.64 18.60 0.98
CA GLU A 392 -23.65 17.59 1.39
C GLU A 392 -22.79 18.05 2.57
N LYS A 393 -22.47 19.35 2.65
CA LYS A 393 -21.63 19.90 3.73
C LYS A 393 -22.28 19.72 5.10
N THR A 394 -23.60 19.86 5.16
CA THR A 394 -24.40 19.88 6.41
C THR A 394 -25.20 18.60 6.63
N ASP A 395 -25.07 17.59 5.76
CA ASP A 395 -25.68 16.27 5.96
C ASP A 395 -24.82 15.41 6.91
N TRP A 396 -24.75 15.83 8.17
CA TRP A 396 -23.91 15.22 9.20
C TRP A 396 -24.15 13.72 9.43
N PRO A 397 -25.41 13.20 9.44
CA PRO A 397 -25.65 11.76 9.51
C PRO A 397 -24.99 10.99 8.36
N TRP A 398 -25.07 11.53 7.14
CA TRP A 398 -24.47 10.90 5.96
C TRP A 398 -22.94 11.05 5.94
N ARG A 399 -22.41 12.20 6.35
CA ARG A 399 -20.96 12.40 6.51
C ARG A 399 -20.37 11.46 7.56
N TYR A 400 -21.05 11.27 8.69
CA TYR A 400 -20.65 10.30 9.72
C TYR A 400 -20.65 8.86 9.18
N ALA A 401 -21.66 8.48 8.40
CA ALA A 401 -21.70 7.15 7.78
C ALA A 401 -20.55 6.94 6.80
N LYS A 402 -20.23 7.96 5.97
CA LYS A 402 -19.02 7.94 5.13
C LYS A 402 -17.75 7.82 5.95
N THR A 403 -17.64 8.49 7.09
CA THR A 403 -16.52 8.32 8.02
C THR A 403 -16.39 6.89 8.54
N CYS A 404 -17.50 6.22 8.89
CA CYS A 404 -17.48 4.80 9.28
C CYS A 404 -16.97 3.89 8.14
N ALA A 405 -17.41 4.16 6.91
CA ALA A 405 -16.92 3.46 5.73
C ALA A 405 -15.41 3.72 5.50
N GLN A 406 -14.94 4.95 5.72
CA GLN A 406 -13.53 5.30 5.61
C GLN A 406 -12.66 4.66 6.71
N VAL A 407 -13.16 4.51 7.94
CA VAL A 407 -12.48 3.73 9.01
C VAL A 407 -12.32 2.28 8.60
N THR A 408 -13.39 1.68 8.09
CA THR A 408 -13.37 0.30 7.57
C THR A 408 -12.35 0.17 6.43
N ASP A 409 -12.38 1.10 5.48
CA ASP A 409 -11.48 1.08 4.33
C ASP A 409 -10.04 1.37 4.71
N TRP A 410 -9.76 2.23 5.69
CA TRP A 410 -8.40 2.47 6.19
C TRP A 410 -7.81 1.19 6.77
N MET A 411 -8.53 0.49 7.66
CA MET A 411 -8.02 -0.73 8.27
C MET A 411 -7.86 -1.86 7.25
N ARG A 412 -8.81 -2.01 6.32
CA ARG A 412 -8.65 -2.96 5.20
C ARG A 412 -7.46 -2.61 4.34
N HIS A 413 -7.33 -1.34 3.98
CA HIS A 413 -6.29 -0.86 3.08
C HIS A 413 -4.92 -1.09 3.70
N GLU A 414 -4.66 -0.59 4.91
CA GLU A 414 -3.33 -0.68 5.51
C GLU A 414 -2.97 -2.09 5.96
N LEU A 415 -3.86 -2.79 6.67
CA LEU A 415 -3.52 -4.09 7.25
C LEU A 415 -3.65 -5.24 6.24
N ALA A 416 -4.72 -5.26 5.44
CA ALA A 416 -4.92 -6.34 4.47
C ALA A 416 -4.26 -6.00 3.13
N VAL A 417 -4.79 -5.02 2.38
CA VAL A 417 -4.43 -4.79 0.97
C VAL A 417 -2.97 -4.37 0.78
N HIS A 418 -2.49 -3.47 1.61
CA HIS A 418 -1.12 -2.98 1.57
C HIS A 418 -0.21 -3.98 2.30
N LEU A 419 -0.21 -3.99 3.63
CA LEU A 419 0.76 -4.76 4.40
C LEU A 419 0.71 -6.27 4.11
N THR A 420 -0.47 -6.89 4.12
CA THR A 420 -0.53 -8.35 3.97
C THR A 420 -0.41 -8.78 2.51
N LEU A 421 -1.26 -8.25 1.62
CA LEU A 421 -1.35 -8.72 0.23
C LEU A 421 -0.19 -8.23 -0.65
N SER A 422 0.53 -7.16 -0.28
CA SER A 422 1.81 -6.82 -0.92
C SER A 422 3.00 -7.35 -0.16
N HIS A 423 3.25 -6.91 1.07
CA HIS A 423 4.52 -7.23 1.75
C HIS A 423 4.61 -8.70 2.19
N PHE A 424 3.62 -9.22 2.92
CA PHE A 424 3.73 -10.55 3.53
C PHE A 424 3.53 -11.70 2.55
N VAL A 425 2.60 -11.57 1.59
CA VAL A 425 2.47 -12.52 0.48
C VAL A 425 3.77 -12.58 -0.31
N GLU A 426 4.33 -11.43 -0.71
CA GLU A 426 5.58 -11.41 -1.49
C GLU A 426 6.75 -11.97 -0.69
N GLU A 427 6.92 -11.61 0.58
CA GLU A 427 8.00 -12.14 1.43
C GLU A 427 7.95 -13.65 1.59
N ALA A 428 6.77 -14.22 1.77
CA ALA A 428 6.64 -15.67 1.88
C ALA A 428 7.07 -16.37 0.57
N ILE A 429 6.82 -15.76 -0.59
CA ILE A 429 7.29 -16.22 -1.90
C ILE A 429 8.80 -16.01 -2.07
N ILE A 430 9.36 -14.89 -1.59
CA ILE A 430 10.81 -14.64 -1.60
C ILE A 430 11.54 -15.74 -0.82
N VAL A 431 11.03 -16.08 0.37
CA VAL A 431 11.58 -17.16 1.20
C VAL A 431 11.47 -18.50 0.50
N ALA A 432 10.30 -18.82 -0.09
CA ALA A 432 10.10 -20.07 -0.84
C ALA A 432 11.08 -20.16 -2.01
N THR A 433 11.25 -19.08 -2.75
CA THR A 433 12.14 -19.04 -3.92
C THR A 433 13.58 -19.27 -3.52
N ASN A 434 14.06 -18.59 -2.47
CA ASN A 434 15.43 -18.81 -1.98
C ASN A 434 15.65 -20.24 -1.48
N ARG A 435 14.62 -20.92 -0.97
CA ARG A 435 14.73 -22.29 -0.46
C ARG A 435 14.60 -23.37 -1.54
N ALA A 436 13.92 -23.08 -2.65
CA ALA A 436 13.57 -24.06 -3.67
C ALA A 436 14.27 -23.86 -5.02
N ILE A 437 14.60 -22.61 -5.38
CA ILE A 437 15.16 -22.26 -6.69
C ILE A 437 16.63 -21.84 -6.55
N PRO A 438 17.58 -22.52 -7.21
CA PRO A 438 18.98 -22.09 -7.28
C PRO A 438 19.14 -20.65 -7.82
N MET A 439 20.11 -19.90 -7.31
CA MET A 439 20.31 -18.48 -7.67
C MET A 439 20.61 -18.23 -9.17
N ASP A 440 21.15 -19.23 -9.86
CA ASP A 440 21.47 -19.19 -11.29
C ASP A 440 20.30 -19.63 -12.18
N HIS A 441 19.24 -20.19 -11.59
CA HIS A 441 18.05 -20.64 -12.30
C HIS A 441 17.31 -19.45 -12.96
N PRO A 442 16.75 -19.61 -14.18
CA PRO A 442 16.11 -18.51 -14.91
C PRO A 442 14.96 -17.83 -14.15
N VAL A 443 14.16 -18.59 -13.39
CA VAL A 443 13.07 -18.04 -12.57
C VAL A 443 13.61 -17.15 -11.44
N TYR A 444 14.69 -17.55 -10.77
CA TYR A 444 15.30 -16.74 -9.70
C TYR A 444 15.84 -15.43 -10.26
N ARG A 445 16.58 -15.50 -11.38
CA ARG A 445 17.17 -14.32 -12.02
C ARG A 445 16.10 -13.33 -12.47
N LEU A 446 14.97 -13.81 -12.97
CA LEU A 446 13.87 -12.96 -13.41
C LEU A 446 13.16 -12.27 -12.23
N LEU A 447 13.05 -12.93 -11.07
CA LEU A 447 12.33 -12.39 -9.91
C LEU A 447 13.20 -11.52 -8.98
N TYR A 448 14.47 -11.86 -8.80
CA TYR A 448 15.37 -11.21 -7.86
C TYR A 448 15.38 -9.66 -7.93
N PRO A 449 15.37 -9.02 -9.11
CA PRO A 449 15.36 -7.56 -9.20
C PRO A 449 14.15 -6.89 -8.56
N HIS A 450 13.03 -7.61 -8.49
CA HIS A 450 11.78 -7.13 -7.92
C HIS A 450 11.70 -7.29 -6.40
N TRP A 451 12.75 -7.83 -5.76
CA TRP A 451 12.80 -8.09 -4.31
C TRP A 451 13.81 -7.25 -3.57
N TYR A 452 14.47 -6.34 -4.28
CA TYR A 452 15.45 -5.44 -3.69
C TYR A 452 14.82 -4.65 -2.52
N LYS A 453 15.44 -4.79 -1.33
CA LYS A 453 15.07 -4.22 -0.01
C LYS A 453 13.85 -4.80 0.70
N THR A 454 12.99 -5.59 0.06
CA THR A 454 11.71 -6.04 0.62
C THR A 454 11.84 -6.74 1.98
N LEU A 455 12.76 -7.70 2.11
CA LEU A 455 12.91 -8.49 3.35
C LEU A 455 13.31 -7.64 4.56
N SER A 456 14.25 -6.71 4.37
CA SER A 456 14.70 -5.79 5.42
C SER A 456 13.61 -4.80 5.84
N LEU A 457 12.89 -4.26 4.86
CA LEU A 457 11.72 -3.41 5.09
C LEU A 457 10.67 -4.12 5.94
N ASN A 458 10.33 -5.35 5.57
CA ASN A 458 9.31 -6.12 6.28
C ASN A 458 9.73 -6.49 7.70
N ALA A 459 11.00 -6.86 7.91
CA ALA A 459 11.53 -7.10 9.23
C ALA A 459 11.45 -5.84 10.12
N ALA A 460 11.83 -4.67 9.59
CA ALA A 460 11.67 -3.39 10.29
C ALA A 460 10.20 -3.08 10.61
N GLY A 461 9.30 -3.31 9.65
CA GLY A 461 7.85 -3.14 9.81
C GLY A 461 7.26 -4.02 10.92
N ARG A 462 7.65 -5.30 10.99
CA ARG A 462 7.24 -6.23 12.06
C ARG A 462 7.77 -5.84 13.44
N ALA A 463 9.00 -5.33 13.50
CA ALA A 463 9.65 -4.95 14.75
C ALA A 463 9.17 -3.60 15.32
N THR A 464 8.73 -2.69 14.45
CA THR A 464 8.45 -1.30 14.83
C THR A 464 7.05 -0.84 14.43
N LEU A 465 6.77 -0.75 13.12
CA LEU A 465 5.56 -0.12 12.59
C LEU A 465 4.28 -0.77 13.09
N VAL A 466 4.17 -2.09 13.03
CA VAL A 466 2.95 -2.79 13.46
C VAL A 466 2.73 -2.65 14.98
N PRO A 467 3.65 -3.09 15.85
CA PRO A 467 3.41 -3.08 17.29
C PRO A 467 3.38 -1.68 17.93
N GLN A 468 4.07 -0.69 17.36
CA GLN A 468 4.23 0.65 17.97
C GLN A 468 3.36 1.73 17.31
N VAL A 469 2.80 1.46 16.14
CA VAL A 469 2.02 2.46 15.39
C VAL A 469 0.68 1.89 14.96
N MET A 470 0.65 0.78 14.22
CA MET A 470 -0.60 0.27 13.67
C MET A 470 -1.57 -0.19 14.76
N VAL A 471 -1.08 -0.97 15.73
CA VAL A 471 -1.86 -1.42 16.89
C VAL A 471 -2.44 -0.24 17.69
N ASP A 472 -1.70 0.87 17.74
CA ASP A 472 -2.12 2.10 18.43
C ASP A 472 -3.16 2.94 17.68
N LEU A 473 -3.22 2.78 16.36
CA LEU A 473 -4.13 3.51 15.49
C LEU A 473 -5.48 2.81 15.33
N VAL A 474 -5.49 1.48 15.34
CA VAL A 474 -6.72 0.69 15.14
C VAL A 474 -7.52 0.57 16.43
N GLY A 475 -8.84 0.70 16.33
CA GLY A 475 -9.77 0.58 17.46
C GLY A 475 -10.03 -0.87 17.90
N ILE A 476 -9.00 -1.73 17.89
CA ILE A 476 -9.05 -3.15 18.25
C ILE A 476 -7.80 -3.53 19.08
N SER A 477 -7.86 -4.65 19.80
CA SER A 477 -6.74 -5.12 20.60
C SER A 477 -5.54 -5.54 19.74
N PRO A 478 -4.32 -5.63 20.30
CA PRO A 478 -3.16 -6.16 19.57
C PRO A 478 -3.43 -7.55 18.98
N ASP A 479 -3.99 -8.48 19.77
CA ASP A 479 -4.31 -9.84 19.32
C ASP A 479 -5.32 -9.85 18.16
N GLN A 480 -6.31 -8.96 18.21
CA GLN A 480 -7.30 -8.76 17.15
C GLN A 480 -6.65 -8.19 15.88
N CYS A 481 -5.71 -7.25 16.02
CA CYS A 481 -4.94 -6.71 14.90
C CYS A 481 -4.13 -7.80 14.21
N TYR A 482 -3.42 -8.64 14.97
CA TYR A 482 -2.67 -9.77 14.43
C TYR A 482 -3.60 -10.83 13.81
N SER A 483 -4.76 -11.09 14.40
CA SER A 483 -5.79 -11.95 13.81
C SER A 483 -6.24 -11.43 12.44
N PHE A 484 -6.43 -10.13 12.29
CA PHE A 484 -6.84 -9.52 11.02
C PHE A 484 -5.77 -9.69 9.93
N LEU A 485 -4.49 -9.53 10.28
CA LEU A 485 -3.36 -9.78 9.37
C LEU A 485 -3.33 -11.24 8.91
N ARG A 486 -3.53 -12.19 9.83
CA ARG A 486 -3.61 -13.61 9.50
C ARG A 486 -4.80 -13.95 8.61
N ASP A 487 -6.02 -13.48 8.94
CA ASP A 487 -7.21 -13.73 8.12
C ASP A 487 -7.02 -13.21 6.68
N ALA A 488 -6.41 -12.03 6.51
CA ALA A 488 -6.09 -11.50 5.18
C ALA A 488 -5.12 -12.38 4.39
N TYR A 489 -4.15 -13.01 5.06
CA TYR A 489 -3.18 -13.92 4.44
C TYR A 489 -3.81 -15.29 4.13
N ASP A 490 -4.46 -15.90 5.13
CA ASP A 490 -5.03 -17.25 5.04
C ASP A 490 -6.18 -17.33 4.03
N THR A 491 -6.86 -16.21 3.77
CA THR A 491 -7.95 -16.12 2.78
C THR A 491 -7.50 -15.57 1.43
N TYR A 492 -6.20 -15.31 1.24
CA TYR A 492 -5.68 -14.84 -0.02
C TYR A 492 -5.72 -15.92 -1.09
N ASP A 493 -6.31 -15.59 -2.24
CA ASP A 493 -6.37 -16.45 -3.42
C ASP A 493 -5.38 -15.94 -4.48
N PHE A 494 -4.21 -16.57 -4.56
CA PHE A 494 -3.11 -16.16 -5.44
C PHE A 494 -3.52 -16.13 -6.92
N VAL A 495 -4.16 -17.20 -7.42
CA VAL A 495 -4.60 -17.28 -8.83
C VAL A 495 -5.83 -16.40 -9.06
N GLY A 496 -6.77 -16.36 -8.12
CA GLY A 496 -7.93 -15.46 -8.17
C GLY A 496 -7.55 -13.98 -8.15
N SER A 497 -6.34 -13.65 -7.70
CA SER A 497 -5.79 -12.29 -7.64
C SER A 497 -5.00 -11.87 -8.88
N TYR A 498 -4.79 -12.76 -9.86
CA TYR A 498 -4.24 -12.36 -11.16
C TYR A 498 -5.12 -11.26 -11.74
N VAL A 499 -4.53 -10.19 -12.30
CA VAL A 499 -5.27 -8.98 -12.66
C VAL A 499 -6.54 -9.25 -13.52
N PRO A 500 -6.51 -10.09 -14.57
CA PRO A 500 -7.72 -10.41 -15.32
C PRO A 500 -8.75 -11.20 -14.49
N ASN A 501 -8.30 -12.13 -13.65
CA ASN A 501 -9.17 -12.95 -12.80
C ASN A 501 -9.84 -12.10 -11.72
N ASP A 502 -9.08 -11.22 -11.07
CA ASP A 502 -9.57 -10.28 -10.07
C ASP A 502 -10.63 -9.34 -10.64
N LEU A 503 -10.36 -8.72 -11.80
CA LEU A 503 -11.33 -7.86 -12.48
C LEU A 503 -12.62 -8.62 -12.76
N SER A 504 -12.52 -9.81 -13.36
CA SER A 504 -13.70 -10.63 -13.68
C SER A 504 -14.48 -11.01 -12.42
N ARG A 505 -13.79 -11.46 -11.36
CA ARG A 505 -14.38 -11.87 -10.09
C ARG A 505 -15.12 -10.72 -9.41
N ARG A 506 -14.59 -9.49 -9.51
CA ARG A 506 -15.22 -8.28 -8.98
C ARG A 506 -16.31 -7.70 -9.86
N GLY A 507 -16.56 -8.30 -11.03
CA GLY A 507 -17.63 -7.89 -11.96
C GLY A 507 -17.21 -6.79 -12.94
N PHE A 508 -15.93 -6.60 -13.19
CA PHE A 508 -15.38 -5.72 -14.21
C PHE A 508 -14.89 -6.52 -15.44
N PRO A 509 -14.88 -5.93 -16.64
CA PRO A 509 -14.36 -6.61 -17.82
C PRO A 509 -12.87 -6.95 -17.66
N PRO A 510 -12.46 -8.19 -17.95
CA PRO A 510 -11.06 -8.61 -17.87
C PRO A 510 -10.27 -8.31 -19.17
N THR A 511 -10.80 -7.43 -20.03
CA THR A 511 -10.21 -7.10 -21.34
C THR A 511 -10.11 -5.58 -21.52
N GLN A 512 -9.12 -5.15 -22.30
CA GLN A 512 -8.93 -3.73 -22.61
C GLN A 512 -10.13 -3.14 -23.35
N ASP A 513 -10.70 -3.87 -24.31
CA ASP A 513 -11.88 -3.44 -25.07
C ASP A 513 -13.11 -3.31 -24.17
N GLY A 514 -13.31 -4.24 -23.24
CA GLY A 514 -14.40 -4.16 -22.27
C GLY A 514 -14.26 -2.94 -21.35
N LEU A 515 -13.05 -2.66 -20.86
CA LEU A 515 -12.77 -1.48 -20.03
C LEU A 515 -12.84 -0.16 -20.80
N ASN A 516 -12.75 -0.17 -22.15
CA ASN A 516 -12.92 1.04 -22.96
C ASN A 516 -14.36 1.55 -22.99
N HIS A 517 -15.33 0.77 -22.49
CA HIS A 517 -16.72 1.22 -22.36
C HIS A 517 -16.81 2.52 -21.51
N PRO A 518 -17.64 3.52 -21.91
CA PRO A 518 -17.74 4.81 -21.19
C PRO A 518 -18.01 4.70 -19.69
N ARG A 519 -18.77 3.68 -19.28
CA ARG A 519 -19.06 3.33 -17.88
C ARG A 519 -17.80 3.14 -17.01
N TYR A 520 -16.65 2.76 -17.58
CA TYR A 520 -15.41 2.56 -16.81
C TYR A 520 -14.40 3.70 -16.99
N LYS A 521 -14.80 4.85 -17.56
CA LYS A 521 -13.87 5.97 -17.81
C LYS A 521 -13.23 6.53 -16.53
N ASN A 522 -13.94 6.50 -15.41
CA ASN A 522 -13.46 6.95 -14.10
C ASN A 522 -12.74 5.84 -13.30
N TYR A 523 -12.47 4.67 -13.91
CA TYR A 523 -11.72 3.59 -13.29
C TYR A 523 -10.37 3.35 -13.97
N PRO A 524 -9.46 4.35 -14.00
CA PRO A 524 -8.16 4.24 -14.65
C PRO A 524 -7.25 3.20 -13.99
N TYR A 525 -7.43 2.87 -12.70
CA TYR A 525 -6.70 1.77 -12.06
C TYR A 525 -6.86 0.48 -12.85
N ALA A 526 -8.10 0.02 -13.07
CA ALA A 526 -8.40 -1.22 -13.80
C ALA A 526 -7.81 -1.20 -15.22
N LYS A 527 -7.94 -0.08 -15.94
CA LYS A 527 -7.39 0.10 -17.29
C LYS A 527 -5.87 -0.03 -17.30
N ASN A 528 -5.22 0.66 -16.38
CA ASN A 528 -3.77 0.78 -16.33
C ASN A 528 -3.12 -0.52 -15.84
N VAL A 529 -3.67 -1.11 -14.78
CA VAL A 529 -3.12 -2.34 -14.18
C VAL A 529 -3.27 -3.54 -15.11
N LEU A 530 -4.39 -3.66 -15.84
CA LEU A 530 -4.54 -4.70 -16.87
C LEU A 530 -3.55 -4.51 -18.02
N ALA A 531 -3.23 -3.27 -18.38
CA ALA A 531 -2.30 -3.01 -19.47
C ALA A 531 -0.84 -3.33 -19.05
N LEU A 532 -0.47 -3.00 -17.81
CA LEU A 532 0.80 -3.41 -17.22
C LEU A 532 0.90 -4.93 -17.11
N TRP A 533 -0.15 -5.62 -16.62
CA TRP A 533 -0.19 -7.07 -16.56
C TRP A 533 0.09 -7.72 -17.92
N THR A 534 -0.57 -7.25 -18.98
CA THR A 534 -0.37 -7.78 -20.34
C THR A 534 1.07 -7.59 -20.83
N ALA A 535 1.67 -6.41 -20.62
CA ALA A 535 3.05 -6.12 -21.01
C ALA A 535 4.05 -6.98 -20.23
N LEU A 536 3.90 -7.03 -18.90
CA LEU A 536 4.75 -7.84 -18.02
C LEU A 536 4.65 -9.34 -18.33
N ARG A 537 3.43 -9.86 -18.51
CA ARG A 537 3.21 -11.27 -18.87
C ARG A 537 3.86 -11.63 -20.19
N THR A 538 3.75 -10.75 -21.19
CA THR A 538 4.35 -10.97 -22.52
C THR A 538 5.87 -11.02 -22.42
N TYR A 539 6.47 -10.10 -21.67
CA TYR A 539 7.90 -10.08 -21.38
C TYR A 539 8.33 -11.36 -20.65
N VAL A 540 7.71 -11.67 -19.51
CA VAL A 540 8.01 -12.85 -18.67
C VAL A 540 7.93 -14.13 -19.49
N LYS A 541 6.85 -14.33 -20.26
CA LYS A 541 6.69 -15.50 -21.12
C LYS A 541 7.80 -15.60 -22.16
N SER A 542 8.19 -14.48 -22.79
CA SER A 542 9.26 -14.46 -23.79
C SER A 542 10.60 -14.89 -23.20
N ILE A 543 10.91 -14.48 -21.97
CA ILE A 543 12.14 -14.87 -21.27
C ILE A 543 12.09 -16.35 -20.87
N LEU A 544 10.98 -16.81 -20.30
CA LEU A 544 10.84 -18.19 -19.80
C LEU A 544 10.73 -19.24 -20.92
N GLN A 545 10.28 -18.87 -22.11
CA GLN A 545 10.23 -19.78 -23.25
C GLN A 545 11.61 -20.22 -23.76
N VAL A 546 12.69 -19.51 -23.41
CA VAL A 546 14.06 -19.90 -23.76
C VAL A 546 14.49 -21.17 -23.01
N PRO A 547 14.47 -21.22 -21.66
CA PRO A 547 14.76 -22.44 -20.91
C PRO A 547 13.60 -23.45 -20.92
N PHE A 548 12.35 -23.00 -21.11
CA PHE A 548 11.15 -23.85 -21.10
C PHE A 548 10.38 -23.75 -22.43
N PRO A 549 10.89 -24.33 -23.53
CA PRO A 549 10.24 -24.24 -24.84
C PRO A 549 8.91 -25.01 -24.91
N THR A 550 8.67 -25.95 -23.98
CA THR A 550 7.44 -26.76 -23.93
C THR A 550 6.98 -26.95 -22.50
N ASP A 551 5.70 -27.27 -22.31
CA ASP A 551 5.13 -27.61 -20.99
C ASP A 551 5.85 -28.79 -20.33
N ALA A 552 6.32 -29.76 -21.13
CA ALA A 552 7.08 -30.90 -20.63
C ALA A 552 8.40 -30.47 -19.95
N CYS A 553 9.02 -29.37 -20.39
CA CYS A 553 10.21 -28.82 -19.75
C CYS A 553 9.90 -28.26 -18.36
N VAL A 554 8.73 -27.62 -18.18
CA VAL A 554 8.29 -27.11 -16.87
C VAL A 554 7.96 -28.25 -15.92
N VAL A 555 7.27 -29.29 -16.42
CA VAL A 555 6.93 -30.49 -15.63
C VAL A 555 8.19 -31.24 -15.19
N ALA A 556 9.22 -31.29 -16.03
CA ALA A 556 10.48 -31.98 -15.74
C ALA A 556 11.46 -31.17 -14.87
N ASP A 557 11.16 -29.90 -14.57
CA ASP A 557 12.05 -29.05 -13.77
C ASP A 557 11.79 -29.20 -12.27
N ASP A 558 12.68 -29.92 -11.59
CA ASP A 558 12.57 -30.24 -10.16
C ASP A 558 12.52 -28.97 -9.29
N ALA A 559 13.23 -27.90 -9.66
CA ALA A 559 13.28 -26.66 -8.89
C ALA A 559 11.93 -25.95 -8.94
N VAL A 560 11.33 -25.84 -10.13
CA VAL A 560 9.99 -25.25 -10.33
C VAL A 560 8.92 -26.05 -9.59
N GLN A 561 8.96 -27.39 -9.65
CA GLN A 561 7.99 -28.22 -8.91
C GLN A 561 8.17 -28.10 -7.39
N ALA A 562 9.42 -28.10 -6.91
CA ALA A 562 9.72 -27.89 -5.49
C ALA A 562 9.28 -26.50 -5.02
N TRP A 563 9.44 -25.47 -5.84
CA TRP A 563 9.01 -24.12 -5.52
C TRP A 563 7.49 -24.01 -5.38
N ALA A 564 6.72 -24.58 -6.31
CA ALA A 564 5.27 -24.62 -6.19
C ALA A 564 4.82 -25.32 -4.90
N ALA A 565 5.43 -26.46 -4.57
CA ALA A 565 5.15 -27.20 -3.34
C ALA A 565 5.53 -26.40 -2.08
N GLU A 566 6.68 -25.73 -2.07
CA GLU A 566 7.15 -24.89 -0.95
C GLU A 566 6.17 -23.72 -0.72
N VAL A 567 5.72 -23.05 -1.78
CA VAL A 567 4.74 -21.96 -1.66
C VAL A 567 3.38 -22.45 -1.16
N GLN A 568 2.91 -23.60 -1.66
CA GLN A 568 1.63 -24.17 -1.24
C GLN A 568 1.64 -24.62 0.23
N THR A 569 2.78 -25.12 0.71
CA THR A 569 2.87 -25.78 2.03
C THR A 569 3.58 -24.93 3.07
N ALA A 570 4.89 -24.72 2.94
CA ALA A 570 5.70 -24.00 3.92
C ALA A 570 5.35 -22.50 3.97
N ALA A 571 5.04 -21.88 2.83
CA ALA A 571 4.51 -20.52 2.77
C ALA A 571 3.00 -20.47 3.07
N GLY A 572 2.29 -21.60 3.17
CA GLY A 572 0.88 -21.62 3.55
C GLY A 572 -0.08 -21.01 2.53
N MET A 573 0.25 -21.00 1.23
CA MET A 573 -0.60 -20.45 0.16
C MET A 573 -1.14 -21.56 -0.77
N PRO A 574 -2.15 -22.34 -0.33
CA PRO A 574 -2.66 -23.49 -1.10
C PRO A 574 -3.28 -23.11 -2.45
N SER A 575 -3.68 -21.85 -2.65
CA SER A 575 -4.17 -21.34 -3.93
C SER A 575 -3.09 -21.15 -5.00
N PHE A 576 -1.80 -21.23 -4.63
CA PHE A 576 -0.71 -21.11 -5.60
C PHE A 576 -0.79 -22.25 -6.63
N PRO A 577 -0.61 -21.98 -7.93
CA PRO A 577 -0.92 -22.95 -8.97
C PRO A 577 0.06 -24.12 -9.00
N ALA A 578 -0.42 -25.29 -9.46
CA ALA A 578 0.47 -26.31 -9.97
C ALA A 578 1.12 -25.84 -11.28
N LEU A 579 2.45 -25.86 -11.34
CA LEU A 579 3.20 -25.32 -12.47
C LEU A 579 3.43 -26.41 -13.52
N GLN A 580 2.40 -26.73 -14.30
CA GLN A 580 2.44 -27.78 -15.33
C GLN A 580 2.63 -27.26 -16.75
N THR A 581 2.47 -25.95 -16.98
CA THR A 581 2.58 -25.34 -18.30
C THR A 581 3.45 -24.10 -18.27
N VAL A 582 4.00 -23.73 -19.43
CA VAL A 582 4.75 -22.47 -19.58
C VAL A 582 3.87 -21.27 -19.27
N ASP A 583 2.58 -21.33 -19.62
CA ASP A 583 1.62 -20.28 -19.29
C ASP A 583 1.37 -20.17 -17.78
N ALA A 584 1.21 -21.28 -17.06
CA ALA A 584 1.04 -21.26 -15.59
C ALA A 584 2.28 -20.70 -14.88
N LEU A 585 3.49 -21.08 -15.33
CA LEU A 585 4.74 -20.52 -14.82
C LEU A 585 4.85 -19.02 -15.11
N ALA A 586 4.54 -18.61 -16.35
CA ALA A 586 4.57 -17.20 -16.73
C ALA A 586 3.57 -16.37 -15.93
N ASP A 587 2.35 -16.87 -15.70
CA ASP A 587 1.34 -16.19 -14.90
C ASP A 587 1.75 -16.05 -13.42
N ALA A 588 2.32 -17.10 -12.81
CA ALA A 588 2.80 -17.05 -11.43
C ALA A 588 3.96 -16.05 -11.26
N VAL A 589 4.95 -16.08 -12.16
CA VAL A 589 6.06 -15.11 -12.14
C VAL A 589 5.57 -13.69 -12.41
N THR A 590 4.63 -13.51 -13.34
CA THR A 590 4.01 -12.20 -13.60
C THR A 590 3.30 -11.68 -12.36
N MET A 591 2.61 -12.54 -11.61
CA MET A 591 1.93 -12.15 -10.37
C MET A 591 2.91 -11.66 -9.31
N CYS A 592 4.05 -12.33 -9.11
CA CYS A 592 5.08 -11.86 -8.16
C CYS A 592 5.58 -10.45 -8.54
N ILE A 593 5.93 -10.25 -9.82
CA ILE A 593 6.35 -8.93 -10.33
C ILE A 593 5.22 -7.90 -10.20
N HIS A 594 3.97 -8.33 -10.44
CA HIS A 594 2.80 -7.47 -10.28
C HIS A 594 2.63 -6.99 -8.84
N ILE A 595 2.74 -7.90 -7.86
CA ILE A 595 2.64 -7.61 -6.43
C ILE A 595 3.74 -6.63 -6.02
N ALA A 596 4.99 -6.96 -6.35
CA ALA A 596 6.17 -6.19 -5.95
C ALA A 596 6.22 -4.78 -6.55
N SER A 597 5.60 -4.57 -7.72
CA SER A 597 5.75 -3.33 -8.47
C SER A 597 4.41 -2.60 -8.71
N PRO A 598 3.59 -2.88 -9.75
CA PRO A 598 2.36 -2.11 -9.98
C PRO A 598 1.36 -2.12 -8.83
N PHE A 599 1.14 -3.27 -8.18
CA PHE A 599 0.15 -3.42 -7.11
C PHE A 599 0.54 -2.59 -5.91
N HIS A 600 1.73 -2.83 -5.33
CA HIS A 600 2.27 -2.04 -4.23
C HIS A 600 2.25 -0.55 -4.56
N SER A 601 2.69 -0.17 -5.77
CA SER A 601 2.69 1.23 -6.19
C SER A 601 1.29 1.85 -6.17
N ALA A 602 0.28 1.17 -6.70
CA ALA A 602 -1.10 1.65 -6.73
C ALA A 602 -1.68 1.86 -5.33
N VAL A 603 -1.33 1.00 -4.36
CA VAL A 603 -1.91 1.03 -3.01
C VAL A 603 -1.09 1.86 -2.02
N ASN A 604 0.13 2.28 -2.38
CA ASN A 604 1.03 2.99 -1.47
C ASN A 604 1.21 4.49 -1.78
N TYR A 605 1.60 4.89 -3.00
CA TYR A 605 2.09 6.27 -3.26
C TYR A 605 1.01 7.37 -3.22
N LEU A 606 -0.27 7.02 -3.10
CA LEU A 606 -1.37 7.98 -2.88
C LEU A 606 -1.80 8.09 -1.41
N GLN A 607 -1.17 7.35 -0.48
CA GLN A 607 -1.48 7.41 0.95
C GLN A 607 -1.38 8.84 1.47
N ASN A 608 -0.30 9.55 1.17
CA ASN A 608 -0.14 10.94 1.61
C ASN A 608 -1.32 11.81 1.17
N PHE A 609 -1.75 11.71 -0.09
CA PHE A 609 -2.85 12.52 -0.61
C PHE A 609 -4.19 12.25 0.09
N TYR A 610 -4.51 10.98 0.37
CA TYR A 610 -5.82 10.59 0.91
C TYR A 610 -5.90 10.52 2.44
N GLN A 611 -4.79 10.29 3.13
CA GLN A 611 -4.81 9.93 4.56
C GLN A 611 -4.20 10.99 5.49
N VAL A 612 -3.24 11.80 5.03
CA VAL A 612 -2.59 12.79 5.91
C VAL A 612 -3.56 13.87 6.42
N PHE A 613 -4.62 14.15 5.65
CA PHE A 613 -5.77 14.89 6.14
C PHE A 613 -6.70 13.92 6.86
N VAL A 614 -6.33 13.60 8.11
CA VAL A 614 -6.83 12.46 8.89
C VAL A 614 -8.35 12.38 8.91
N ILE A 615 -9.08 13.50 8.97
CA ILE A 615 -10.54 13.48 9.05
C ILE A 615 -11.24 13.03 7.76
N ALA A 616 -10.54 12.98 6.62
CA ALA A 616 -11.08 12.42 5.37
C ALA A 616 -10.98 10.89 5.32
N LYS A 617 -9.99 10.29 6.00
CA LYS A 617 -9.83 8.83 6.07
C LYS A 617 -9.22 8.42 7.42
N PRO A 618 -9.98 8.53 8.52
CA PRO A 618 -9.44 8.26 9.85
C PRO A 618 -9.24 6.76 10.09
N PRO A 619 -8.25 6.35 10.91
CA PRO A 619 -7.96 4.94 11.18
C PRO A 619 -8.95 4.25 12.14
N ALA A 620 -9.61 5.04 12.99
CA ALA A 620 -10.59 4.57 13.96
C ALA A 620 -11.57 5.71 14.33
N LEU A 621 -12.69 5.34 14.95
CA LEU A 621 -13.61 6.29 15.57
C LEU A 621 -13.16 6.61 17.00
N CYS A 622 -13.32 7.86 17.41
CA CYS A 622 -12.97 8.38 18.74
C CYS A 622 -14.16 8.46 19.71
N SER A 623 -15.34 8.01 19.26
CA SER A 623 -16.55 7.84 20.06
C SER A 623 -17.28 6.59 19.59
N ALA A 624 -18.12 6.01 20.46
CA ALA A 624 -18.89 4.83 20.13
C ALA A 624 -19.89 5.14 18.99
N PRO A 625 -20.06 4.24 18.00
CA PRO A 625 -21.03 4.42 16.94
C PRO A 625 -22.47 4.40 17.48
N PRO A 626 -23.41 5.17 16.88
CA PRO A 626 -24.78 5.23 17.37
C PRO A 626 -25.45 3.86 17.23
N PRO A 627 -26.07 3.30 18.29
CA PRO A 627 -26.70 1.98 18.22
C PRO A 627 -28.00 1.93 17.41
N THR A 628 -28.57 3.08 17.02
CA THR A 628 -29.84 3.13 16.26
C THR A 628 -29.81 4.15 15.13
N LEU A 629 -30.58 3.87 14.07
CA LEU A 629 -30.80 4.83 12.97
C LEU A 629 -31.45 6.14 13.45
N ALA A 630 -32.31 6.09 14.47
CA ALA A 630 -32.95 7.27 15.03
C ALA A 630 -31.95 8.23 15.69
N GLN A 631 -30.91 7.70 16.36
CA GLN A 631 -29.83 8.51 16.91
C GLN A 631 -28.93 9.06 15.81
N LEU A 632 -28.50 8.22 14.86
CA LEU A 632 -27.67 8.67 13.72
C LEU A 632 -28.33 9.83 12.96
N ARG A 633 -29.65 9.78 12.74
CA ARG A 633 -30.40 10.85 12.05
C ARG A 633 -30.35 12.21 12.75
N ARG A 634 -30.02 12.26 14.03
CA ARG A 634 -29.92 13.49 14.83
C ARG A 634 -28.50 14.04 14.90
N TYR A 635 -27.50 13.31 14.37
CA TYR A 635 -26.11 13.75 14.41
C TYR A 635 -25.97 15.12 13.74
N ALA A 636 -25.19 15.97 14.37
CA ALA A 636 -24.76 17.28 13.91
C ALA A 636 -23.23 17.33 13.85
N GLU A 637 -22.67 18.49 13.52
CA GLU A 637 -21.22 18.68 13.45
C GLU A 637 -20.46 18.24 14.73
N PRO A 638 -20.92 18.56 15.96
CA PRO A 638 -20.22 18.14 17.17
C PRO A 638 -20.12 16.62 17.32
N ASP A 639 -21.12 15.86 16.87
CA ASP A 639 -21.09 14.40 16.93
C ASP A 639 -20.02 13.82 15.99
N LEU A 640 -19.86 14.41 14.80
CA LEU A 640 -18.79 14.03 13.88
C LEU A 640 -17.41 14.44 14.43
N VAL A 641 -17.28 15.64 14.99
CA VAL A 641 -16.04 16.11 15.62
C VAL A 641 -15.62 15.18 16.75
N ALA A 642 -16.56 14.76 17.61
CA ALA A 642 -16.31 13.83 18.71
C ALA A 642 -15.84 12.45 18.24
N ALA A 643 -16.28 12.02 17.05
CA ALA A 643 -15.89 10.74 16.46
C ALA A 643 -14.51 10.77 15.77
N LEU A 644 -13.88 11.94 15.63
CA LEU A 644 -12.61 12.14 14.95
C LEU A 644 -11.47 12.42 15.94
N PRO A 645 -10.20 12.16 15.56
CA PRO A 645 -9.06 12.37 16.46
C PRO A 645 -8.66 13.86 16.61
N ILE A 646 -9.61 14.80 16.48
CA ILE A 646 -9.36 16.25 16.54
C ILE A 646 -8.81 16.66 17.91
N HIS A 647 -9.33 16.07 18.99
CA HIS A 647 -8.86 16.33 20.35
C HIS A 647 -7.74 15.36 20.78
N ARG A 648 -7.31 14.45 19.89
CA ARG A 648 -6.45 13.31 20.18
C ARG A 648 -5.11 13.42 19.44
N GLN A 649 -4.22 14.24 19.97
CA GLN A 649 -2.97 14.62 19.32
C GLN A 649 -2.06 13.42 18.97
N ARG A 650 -1.99 12.40 19.84
CA ARG A 650 -1.21 11.18 19.56
C ARG A 650 -1.72 10.47 18.31
N GLN A 651 -3.01 10.19 18.29
CA GLN A 651 -3.69 9.49 17.21
C GLN A 651 -3.62 10.29 15.91
N TRP A 652 -3.86 11.62 15.98
CA TRP A 652 -3.71 12.49 14.82
C TRP A 652 -2.30 12.45 14.23
N LEU A 653 -1.28 12.59 15.08
CA LEU A 653 0.12 12.62 14.65
C LEU A 653 0.55 11.29 14.04
N LEU A 654 0.24 10.16 14.68
CA LEU A 654 0.53 8.83 14.13
C LEU A 654 -0.20 8.61 12.80
N ALA A 655 -1.49 8.97 12.71
CA ALA A 655 -2.30 8.79 11.50
C ALA A 655 -1.83 9.64 10.33
N ALA A 656 -1.28 10.84 10.58
CA ALA A 656 -0.72 11.70 9.55
C ALA A 656 0.71 11.28 9.14
N GLN A 657 1.47 10.72 10.08
CA GLN A 657 2.89 10.42 9.88
C GLN A 657 3.12 9.10 9.13
N VAL A 658 2.29 8.08 9.34
CA VAL A 658 2.36 6.81 8.60
C VAL A 658 2.34 7.04 7.08
N PRO A 659 1.33 7.73 6.51
CA PRO A 659 1.31 8.06 5.09
C PRO A 659 2.51 8.87 4.62
N TRP A 660 3.04 9.75 5.47
CA TRP A 660 4.20 10.57 5.11
C TRP A 660 5.49 9.74 4.99
N LEU A 661 5.69 8.77 5.88
CA LEU A 661 6.82 7.86 5.81
C LEU A 661 6.74 6.93 4.61
N LEU A 662 5.54 6.48 4.24
CA LEU A 662 5.35 5.44 3.24
C LEU A 662 5.21 5.98 1.80
N SER A 663 5.10 7.30 1.60
CA SER A 663 4.77 7.89 0.28
C SER A 663 5.92 8.64 -0.43
N PHE A 664 7.18 8.39 -0.07
CA PHE A 664 8.30 9.06 -0.76
C PHE A 664 8.32 8.68 -2.24
N ARG A 665 8.51 9.67 -3.12
CA ARG A 665 8.55 9.42 -4.58
C ARG A 665 9.69 8.45 -4.95
N VAL A 666 9.39 7.54 -5.87
CA VAL A 666 10.38 6.65 -6.48
C VAL A 666 11.38 7.46 -7.30
N GLU A 667 12.67 7.24 -7.06
CA GLU A 667 13.73 7.78 -7.90
C GLU A 667 13.66 7.14 -9.31
N PRO A 668 13.86 7.90 -10.40
CA PRO A 668 13.67 7.38 -11.76
C PRO A 668 14.46 6.10 -12.09
N ASP A 669 15.60 5.92 -11.44
CA ASP A 669 16.49 4.76 -11.60
C ASP A 669 15.99 3.49 -10.88
N ARG A 670 14.92 3.58 -10.10
CA ARG A 670 14.23 2.45 -9.46
C ARG A 670 12.86 2.17 -10.06
N SER A 671 12.62 2.59 -11.30
CA SER A 671 11.36 2.39 -12.01
C SER A 671 11.34 1.12 -12.88
N LEU A 672 10.15 0.60 -13.20
CA LEU A 672 9.98 -0.49 -14.19
C LEU A 672 10.57 -0.14 -15.56
N LEU A 673 10.50 1.13 -15.95
CA LEU A 673 11.09 1.59 -17.19
C LEU A 673 12.63 1.49 -17.16
N ASN A 674 13.26 1.87 -16.03
CA ASN A 674 14.70 1.73 -15.85
C ASN A 674 15.14 0.27 -15.78
N TYR A 675 14.33 -0.62 -15.19
CA TYR A 675 14.54 -2.06 -15.21
C TYR A 675 14.66 -2.58 -16.65
N ALA A 676 13.68 -2.27 -17.51
CA ALA A 676 13.69 -2.72 -18.90
C ALA A 676 14.89 -2.15 -19.69
N ALA A 677 15.25 -0.89 -19.45
CA ALA A 677 16.43 -0.28 -20.05
C ALA A 677 17.74 -0.94 -19.57
N SER A 678 17.86 -1.17 -18.27
CA SER A 678 19.03 -1.82 -17.64
C SER A 678 19.26 -3.21 -18.23
N GLU A 679 18.21 -4.03 -18.31
CA GLU A 679 18.29 -5.39 -18.86
C GLU A 679 18.69 -5.36 -20.34
N TRP A 680 18.11 -4.47 -21.14
CA TRP A 680 18.52 -4.29 -22.52
C TRP A 680 20.02 -3.89 -22.63
N HIS A 681 20.47 -2.95 -21.81
CA HIS A 681 21.86 -2.47 -21.82
C HIS A 681 22.88 -3.56 -21.50
N VAL A 682 22.54 -4.45 -20.59
CA VAL A 682 23.34 -5.64 -20.25
C VAL A 682 23.46 -6.59 -21.46
N TYR A 683 22.36 -6.81 -22.19
CA TYR A 683 22.28 -7.82 -23.23
C TYR A 683 22.61 -7.31 -24.65
N ARG A 684 22.70 -5.99 -24.87
CA ARG A 684 22.87 -5.40 -26.21
C ARG A 684 24.13 -5.83 -26.98
N HIS A 685 25.18 -6.23 -26.26
CA HIS A 685 26.46 -6.67 -26.87
C HIS A 685 26.67 -8.19 -26.79
N LYS A 686 25.78 -8.91 -26.11
CA LYS A 686 25.87 -10.37 -25.98
C LYS A 686 25.35 -11.03 -27.25
N THR A 687 26.01 -12.10 -27.67
CA THR A 687 25.77 -12.75 -28.97
C THR A 687 25.15 -14.14 -28.87
N GLY A 688 24.95 -14.67 -27.67
CA GLY A 688 24.28 -15.95 -27.46
C GLY A 688 22.82 -15.92 -27.93
N GLU A 689 22.31 -17.04 -28.41
CA GLU A 689 20.93 -17.14 -28.93
C GLU A 689 19.89 -16.76 -27.86
N GLY A 690 20.04 -17.28 -26.64
CA GLY A 690 19.19 -16.88 -25.50
C GLY A 690 19.40 -15.43 -25.07
N ASP A 691 20.62 -14.88 -25.21
CA ASP A 691 20.91 -13.49 -24.87
C ASP A 691 20.21 -12.52 -25.84
N ALA A 692 20.10 -12.87 -27.13
CA ALA A 692 19.37 -12.09 -28.13
C ALA A 692 17.86 -12.03 -27.80
N VAL A 693 17.27 -13.12 -27.32
CA VAL A 693 15.86 -13.13 -26.88
C VAL A 693 15.65 -12.20 -25.70
N VAL A 694 16.53 -12.23 -24.69
CA VAL A 694 16.45 -11.32 -23.53
C VAL A 694 16.56 -9.86 -23.96
N ARG A 695 17.52 -9.55 -24.85
CA ARG A 695 17.66 -8.20 -25.44
C ARG A 695 16.38 -7.76 -26.12
N ASP A 696 15.86 -8.56 -27.05
CA ASP A 696 14.72 -8.18 -27.88
C ASP A 696 13.41 -8.10 -27.07
N ALA A 697 13.25 -8.96 -26.06
CA ALA A 697 12.14 -8.89 -25.11
C ALA A 697 12.22 -7.64 -24.23
N SER A 698 13.43 -7.25 -23.77
CA SER A 698 13.63 -6.05 -22.96
C SER A 698 13.42 -4.76 -23.77
N GLU A 699 13.87 -4.74 -25.03
CA GLU A 699 13.59 -3.63 -25.97
C GLU A 699 12.09 -3.44 -26.20
N ARG A 700 11.37 -4.56 -26.38
CA ARG A 700 9.91 -4.56 -26.51
C ARG A 700 9.23 -4.08 -25.24
N LEU A 701 9.61 -4.60 -24.07
CA LEU A 701 9.05 -4.17 -22.78
C LEU A 701 9.24 -2.68 -22.58
N TYR A 702 10.44 -2.14 -22.83
CA TYR A 702 10.70 -0.70 -22.75
C TYR A 702 9.78 0.10 -23.68
N GLY A 703 9.64 -0.34 -24.93
CA GLY A 703 8.74 0.30 -25.91
C GLY A 703 7.27 0.27 -25.48
N GLU A 704 6.80 -0.84 -24.91
CA GLU A 704 5.46 -1.00 -24.37
C GLU A 704 5.23 -0.13 -23.14
N LEU A 705 6.14 -0.14 -22.14
CA LEU A 705 6.08 0.72 -20.95
C LEU A 705 6.03 2.20 -21.33
N ARG A 706 6.84 2.62 -22.30
CA ARG A 706 6.78 3.98 -22.86
C ARG A 706 5.42 4.31 -23.48
N ALA A 707 4.85 3.38 -24.26
CA ALA A 707 3.51 3.58 -24.83
C ALA A 707 2.45 3.67 -23.72
N LEU A 708 2.61 2.92 -22.63
CA LEU A 708 1.75 2.99 -21.45
C LEU A 708 1.85 4.34 -20.72
N GLN A 709 3.02 5.00 -20.66
CA GLN A 709 3.12 6.37 -20.12
C GLN A 709 2.15 7.35 -20.81
N LYS A 710 2.03 7.25 -22.15
CA LYS A 710 1.05 8.05 -22.92
C LYS A 710 -0.37 7.63 -22.58
N ARG A 711 -0.62 6.32 -22.61
CA ARG A 711 -1.95 5.76 -22.41
C ARG A 711 -2.51 6.12 -21.04
N PHE A 712 -1.69 6.10 -19.99
CA PHE A 712 -2.12 6.36 -18.62
C PHE A 712 -2.46 7.83 -18.40
N TYR A 713 -1.68 8.73 -19.01
CA TYR A 713 -2.05 10.14 -19.09
C TYR A 713 -3.42 10.34 -19.74
N TRP A 714 -3.69 9.68 -20.87
CA TRP A 714 -4.99 9.80 -21.55
C TRP A 714 -6.14 9.17 -20.78
N ASN A 715 -5.93 8.01 -20.15
CA ASN A 715 -6.92 7.39 -19.26
C ASN A 715 -7.27 8.33 -18.10
N SER A 716 -6.26 8.98 -17.51
CA SER A 716 -6.43 9.95 -16.43
C SER A 716 -7.14 11.23 -16.91
N ARG A 717 -6.82 11.74 -18.10
CA ARG A 717 -7.46 12.92 -18.71
C ARG A 717 -8.91 12.68 -19.13
N ALA A 718 -9.26 11.44 -19.46
CA ALA A 718 -10.60 11.04 -19.88
C ALA A 718 -11.60 10.92 -18.71
N MET A 719 -11.12 10.96 -17.47
CA MET A 719 -11.99 11.01 -16.29
C MET A 719 -12.84 12.29 -16.28
N ASP A 720 -13.94 12.26 -15.54
CA ASP A 720 -14.85 13.40 -15.44
C ASP A 720 -14.15 14.67 -14.96
N ALA A 721 -14.60 15.82 -15.46
CA ALA A 721 -14.08 17.12 -15.08
C ALA A 721 -14.06 17.27 -13.54
N GLY A 722 -12.92 17.68 -13.01
CA GLY A 722 -12.69 17.79 -11.57
C GLY A 722 -12.28 16.50 -10.87
N SER A 723 -12.02 15.39 -11.58
CA SER A 723 -11.43 14.19 -10.95
C SER A 723 -9.97 14.46 -10.56
N VAL A 724 -9.49 13.81 -9.50
CA VAL A 724 -8.08 13.88 -9.12
C VAL A 724 -7.26 13.11 -10.16
N PRO A 725 -6.24 13.70 -10.81
CA PRO A 725 -5.41 13.00 -11.77
C PRO A 725 -4.82 11.69 -11.21
N TYR A 726 -5.01 10.58 -11.91
CA TYR A 726 -4.48 9.27 -11.54
C TYR A 726 -3.25 8.92 -12.38
N MET A 727 -2.06 9.18 -11.84
CA MET A 727 -0.77 8.96 -12.52
C MET A 727 0.18 8.03 -11.75
N VAL A 728 -0.30 7.41 -10.66
CA VAL A 728 0.53 6.57 -9.77
C VAL A 728 1.11 5.32 -10.44
N LEU A 729 0.51 4.87 -11.54
CA LEU A 729 0.96 3.72 -12.33
C LEU A 729 1.82 4.09 -13.54
N ASP A 730 2.18 5.38 -13.75
CA ASP A 730 3.06 5.77 -14.85
C ASP A 730 4.39 4.98 -14.78
N PRO A 731 4.73 4.17 -15.80
CA PRO A 731 5.91 3.30 -15.75
C PRO A 731 7.25 3.98 -15.48
N GLY A 732 7.36 5.29 -15.72
CA GLY A 732 8.57 6.06 -15.38
C GLY A 732 8.71 6.37 -13.88
N VAL A 733 7.69 6.12 -13.07
CA VAL A 733 7.68 6.33 -11.61
C VAL A 733 7.11 5.15 -10.82
N THR A 734 6.55 4.12 -11.47
CA THR A 734 6.19 2.85 -10.83
C THR A 734 7.47 2.14 -10.38
N ALA A 735 7.62 1.91 -9.07
CA ALA A 735 8.79 1.25 -8.48
C ALA A 735 8.99 -0.16 -9.05
N VAL A 736 10.23 -0.59 -9.24
CA VAL A 736 10.57 -1.96 -9.70
C VAL A 736 10.34 -3.02 -8.62
N SER A 737 10.41 -2.64 -7.34
CA SER A 737 10.22 -3.48 -6.16
C SER A 737 9.49 -2.73 -5.04
N ILE A 738 9.24 -3.40 -3.93
CA ILE A 738 8.75 -2.79 -2.70
C ILE A 738 9.91 -2.05 -2.04
N LEU A 739 9.91 -0.72 -2.17
CA LEU A 739 11.02 0.14 -1.73
C LEU A 739 10.80 0.86 -0.40
N ILE A 740 9.58 0.82 0.14
CA ILE A 740 9.23 1.47 1.40
C ILE A 740 8.03 0.82 2.08
#